data_AF-A0AAD6NWU7-F1
#
_entry.id   AF-A0AAD6NWU7-F1
#
_cell.length_a   1.000
_cell.length_b   1.000
_cell.length_c   1.000
_cell.angle_alpha   90.00
_cell.angle_beta   90.00
_cell.angle_gamma   90.00
#
_symmetry.space_group_name_H-M   'P 1'
#
loop_
_entity.id
_entity.type
_entity.pdbx_description
1 polymer ?
#
loop_
_entity_poly.entity_id
_entity_poly.type
_entity_poly.pdbx_seq_one_letter_code
_entity_poly.pdbx_strand_id
1 'polypeptide(L)'
;MDGAGTAGDNRSWQAVKMRVVEFWLTVLVLFSLLINGKAEVYIVTIEGEPVISYTGGIPGFEATAVESDEKLDATSQLVTSYAQHLEQKHDILLDSLFDRGTYKKLYSYKHLINGFAVHTSPEQAETLRRAPDVKSVERDWKVRRLTTHTPQFLGLPTGVWPTGGGFDKAGEDIIIGFVDSGIFPRHPSFGSLNSDPYGPLPKYRGKCEVDPDTKREFCNGKIIGAQHFAEAAIAAGVFNPSIDFASPMDGDGHGSHTAAIAAGNNGIPVRIHGHEFGKASGMAPRARIAVYKALYRLFGGFIADVVAAIDQAVHDGVDILSLSVGPNSPPTTTKTTYLNPFDATLLGAVKAGVFVAQAAGNGGPFPKTLVSYSPWITSVAAAIDDRRYKNHLYLGNGKILPGIGLSPSTHPNQTYTLVAANDVLLDSSVMKYSPSDCQRPEVLNKNLVEGNVLICGYSFNFVVGTASIKKVSETAKSLGAIGFVLAVENVSPGTKFDPVPVSIPGILITDVTKSMDLIDYYNSSTSRDWTGRVKSFKGTGSIGNGLMPILYKSAPQVALFSARGPNIKDFSFQDADLLKPDILAPGSLIWAAWSPNGTDEPNYVGEGFAMMSGTSMAAPHIAGIAALIKQKHPHWSPAAIKSALLTTSSKLDRAGRPLQAQQYSDTEAMKLVPATPFDYGSGHVNPRSALDPGLIFDAGYEDYIGFLCTTPGIDVHEIRNYTNTPCNYTMGHPSNFNTPSITISHLVKTQTVTRTVTNVAEEETYVITARMQPAVAIEANPPAMTLRPGASRKFTPRASSKDSSSSYGILAIEGAGLSSKLRVSFSSIYATKIPFSWGF
;
A
#
# COMPACT_ATOMS: atom_id res chain seq x y z
N MET A 1 -66.44 19.70 75.39
CA MET A 1 -65.95 18.67 76.32
C MET A 1 -65.32 17.56 75.49
N ASP A 2 -64.01 17.46 75.61
CA ASP A 2 -63.08 16.32 75.48
C ASP A 2 -63.50 14.99 74.80
N GLY A 3 -62.56 14.44 74.00
CA GLY A 3 -61.99 13.11 74.28
C GLY A 3 -62.22 11.91 73.32
N ALA A 4 -61.18 11.61 72.50
CA ALA A 4 -60.54 10.31 72.19
C ALA A 4 -61.28 9.07 71.56
N GLY A 5 -60.71 8.54 70.45
CA GLY A 5 -60.06 7.20 70.42
C GLY A 5 -60.61 5.98 69.61
N THR A 6 -59.88 5.56 68.55
CA THR A 6 -59.60 4.18 68.01
C THR A 6 -60.74 3.27 67.47
N ALA A 7 -60.59 2.22 66.65
CA ALA A 7 -59.71 1.71 65.56
C ALA A 7 -60.23 0.27 65.22
N GLY A 8 -60.18 -0.23 63.96
CA GLY A 8 -60.30 -1.69 63.70
C GLY A 8 -60.74 -2.20 62.31
N ASP A 9 -59.77 -2.82 61.62
CA ASP A 9 -59.80 -4.12 60.88
C ASP A 9 -60.04 -4.21 59.35
N ASN A 10 -59.05 -4.79 58.63
CA ASN A 10 -59.22 -5.43 57.31
C ASN A 10 -57.91 -6.13 56.83
N ARG A 11 -57.72 -7.43 57.12
CA ARG A 11 -56.51 -8.22 56.73
C ARG A 11 -56.72 -9.31 55.67
N SER A 12 -57.86 -9.44 55.00
CA SER A 12 -58.09 -10.52 53.99
C SER A 12 -57.95 -10.08 52.51
N TRP A 13 -57.76 -8.79 52.22
CA TRP A 13 -57.75 -8.26 50.84
C TRP A 13 -56.36 -8.16 50.18
N GLN A 14 -55.27 -8.36 50.92
CA GLN A 14 -53.92 -8.10 50.40
C GLN A 14 -53.31 -9.27 49.62
N ALA A 15 -53.62 -10.52 49.96
CA ALA A 15 -52.96 -11.67 49.34
C ALA A 15 -53.45 -11.98 47.91
N VAL A 16 -54.73 -11.72 47.60
CA VAL A 16 -55.30 -11.98 46.26
C VAL A 16 -55.00 -10.84 45.28
N LYS A 17 -54.90 -9.58 45.76
CA LYS A 17 -54.49 -8.44 44.93
C LYS A 17 -53.05 -8.57 44.43
N MET A 18 -52.15 -9.12 45.24
CA MET A 18 -50.71 -9.12 44.94
C MET A 18 -50.34 -10.04 43.77
N ARG A 19 -50.98 -11.22 43.65
CA ARG A 19 -50.72 -12.15 42.53
C ARG A 19 -51.31 -11.70 41.19
N VAL A 20 -52.42 -10.96 41.20
CA VAL A 20 -53.01 -10.37 39.98
C VAL A 20 -52.17 -9.18 39.50
N VAL A 21 -51.66 -8.37 40.42
CA VAL A 21 -50.79 -7.24 40.10
C VAL A 21 -49.45 -7.70 39.52
N GLU A 22 -48.83 -8.76 40.05
CA GLU A 22 -47.57 -9.30 39.51
C GLU A 22 -47.71 -9.86 38.09
N PHE A 23 -48.81 -10.54 37.76
CA PHE A 23 -49.07 -11.06 36.42
C PHE A 23 -49.30 -9.93 35.40
N TRP A 24 -50.05 -8.88 35.76
CA TRP A 24 -50.25 -7.72 34.89
C TRP A 24 -49.00 -6.85 34.77
N LEU A 25 -48.16 -6.74 35.80
CA LEU A 25 -46.87 -6.04 35.71
C LEU A 25 -45.89 -6.77 34.81
N THR A 26 -45.84 -8.10 34.82
CA THR A 26 -44.95 -8.84 33.91
C THR A 26 -45.40 -8.72 32.45
N VAL A 27 -46.71 -8.74 32.18
CA VAL A 27 -47.25 -8.48 30.84
C VAL A 27 -47.00 -7.03 30.39
N LEU A 28 -47.18 -6.03 31.27
CA LEU A 28 -46.88 -4.61 30.97
C LEU A 28 -45.39 -4.32 30.78
N VAL A 29 -44.50 -4.98 31.52
CA VAL A 29 -43.04 -4.85 31.34
C VAL A 29 -42.60 -5.52 30.04
N LEU A 30 -43.17 -6.69 29.69
CA LEU A 30 -42.91 -7.35 28.41
C LEU A 30 -43.46 -6.55 27.22
N PHE A 31 -44.57 -5.81 27.38
CA PHE A 31 -45.14 -4.96 26.32
C PHE A 31 -44.48 -3.58 26.20
N SER A 32 -44.01 -2.99 27.31
CA SER A 32 -43.25 -1.72 27.29
C SER A 32 -41.81 -1.89 26.81
N LEU A 33 -41.25 -3.11 26.86
CA LEU A 33 -40.00 -3.47 26.19
C LEU A 33 -40.11 -3.52 24.65
N LEU A 34 -41.32 -3.43 24.07
CA LEU A 34 -41.54 -3.51 22.62
C LEU A 34 -41.83 -2.18 21.90
N ILE A 35 -41.92 -1.03 22.59
CA ILE A 35 -42.15 0.28 21.94
C ILE A 35 -41.27 1.39 22.55
N ASN A 36 -39.97 1.14 22.69
CA ASN A 36 -39.01 2.23 22.86
C ASN A 36 -38.26 2.42 21.53
N GLY A 37 -38.86 3.21 20.63
CA GLY A 37 -38.21 3.67 19.41
C GLY A 37 -36.93 4.41 19.79
N LYS A 38 -35.78 3.84 19.49
CA LYS A 38 -34.48 4.46 19.81
C LYS A 38 -34.40 5.78 19.06
N ALA A 39 -34.16 6.88 19.77
CA ALA A 39 -33.90 8.18 19.15
C ALA A 39 -32.73 8.06 18.15
N GLU A 40 -32.93 8.59 16.94
CA GLU A 40 -31.99 8.54 15.82
C GLU A 40 -31.50 9.96 15.49
N VAL A 41 -30.45 10.07 14.68
CA VAL A 41 -29.94 11.36 14.22
C VAL A 41 -30.57 11.68 12.87
N TYR A 42 -31.02 12.92 12.70
CA TYR A 42 -31.61 13.43 11.48
C TYR A 42 -30.91 14.73 11.06
N ILE A 43 -30.74 14.91 9.75
CA ILE A 43 -30.29 16.14 9.11
C ILE A 43 -31.53 16.82 8.53
N VAL A 44 -31.80 18.05 8.97
CA VAL A 44 -32.95 18.86 8.58
C VAL A 44 -32.45 20.02 7.75
N THR A 45 -32.96 20.19 6.53
CA THR A 45 -32.72 21.39 5.71
C THR A 45 -33.96 22.27 5.71
N ILE A 46 -33.77 23.59 5.73
CA ILE A 46 -34.82 24.59 5.96
C ILE A 46 -34.82 25.58 4.79
N GLU A 47 -35.99 26.15 4.51
CA GLU A 47 -36.17 27.21 3.53
C GLU A 47 -35.33 28.46 3.85
N GLY A 48 -34.87 29.13 2.78
CA GLY A 48 -33.98 30.30 2.84
C GLY A 48 -32.54 29.98 2.43
N GLU A 49 -31.86 30.98 1.86
CA GLU A 49 -30.51 30.84 1.31
C GLU A 49 -29.45 30.75 2.43
N PRO A 50 -28.46 29.83 2.35
CA PRO A 50 -27.32 29.83 3.25
C PRO A 50 -26.42 31.05 2.99
N VAL A 51 -25.56 31.39 3.95
CA VAL A 51 -24.66 32.57 3.86
C VAL A 51 -23.92 32.64 2.52
N ILE A 52 -23.38 31.52 2.01
CA ILE A 52 -22.56 31.53 0.78
C ILE A 52 -23.33 31.98 -0.47
N SER A 53 -24.66 31.86 -0.46
CA SER A 53 -25.51 32.14 -1.63
C SER A 53 -26.63 33.12 -1.32
N TYR A 54 -26.59 33.81 -0.17
CA TYR A 54 -27.66 34.73 0.21
C TYR A 54 -27.55 36.05 -0.55
N THR A 55 -28.49 36.26 -1.46
CA THR A 55 -28.51 37.39 -2.39
C THR A 55 -29.17 38.65 -1.82
N GLY A 56 -29.56 38.63 -0.54
CA GLY A 56 -30.24 39.73 0.14
C GLY A 56 -31.76 39.59 0.18
N GLY A 57 -32.45 40.61 0.70
CA GLY A 57 -33.93 40.66 0.68
C GLY A 57 -34.65 40.41 2.01
N ILE A 58 -33.93 40.05 3.08
CA ILE A 58 -34.47 40.01 4.45
C ILE A 58 -34.17 41.36 5.13
N PRO A 59 -35.20 42.09 5.64
CA PRO A 59 -35.00 43.35 6.33
C PRO A 59 -34.01 43.22 7.50
N GLY A 60 -32.96 44.06 7.50
CA GLY A 60 -31.91 44.04 8.51
C GLY A 60 -30.70 43.16 8.21
N PHE A 61 -30.67 42.46 7.07
CA PHE A 61 -29.52 41.64 6.63
C PHE A 61 -29.15 41.91 5.18
N GLU A 62 -27.93 42.38 4.95
CA GLU A 62 -27.38 42.60 3.62
C GLU A 62 -26.96 41.28 2.94
N ALA A 63 -26.88 41.29 1.62
CA ALA A 63 -26.46 40.12 0.83
C ALA A 63 -25.06 39.65 1.22
N THR A 64 -24.88 38.34 1.33
CA THR A 64 -23.60 37.69 1.64
C THR A 64 -23.12 36.74 0.55
N ALA A 65 -23.88 36.63 -0.55
CA ALA A 65 -23.48 35.87 -1.73
C ALA A 65 -22.17 36.41 -2.32
N VAL A 66 -21.28 35.50 -2.69
CA VAL A 66 -20.01 35.80 -3.37
C VAL A 66 -20.05 35.26 -4.80
N GLU A 67 -19.55 36.07 -5.75
CA GLU A 67 -19.34 35.66 -7.14
C GLU A 67 -18.19 34.64 -7.25
N SER A 68 -18.09 33.93 -8.38
CA SER A 68 -17.31 32.69 -8.58
C SER A 68 -15.81 32.71 -8.19
N ASP A 69 -15.25 33.88 -7.96
CA ASP A 69 -13.83 34.19 -7.81
C ASP A 69 -13.51 35.04 -6.56
N GLU A 70 -14.51 35.40 -5.75
CA GLU A 70 -14.33 36.12 -4.49
C GLU A 70 -14.34 35.18 -3.27
N LYS A 71 -13.50 35.48 -2.27
CA LYS A 71 -13.48 34.74 -1.00
C LYS A 71 -14.43 35.40 -0.01
N LEU A 72 -15.42 34.65 0.46
CA LEU A 72 -16.30 35.07 1.55
C LEU A 72 -15.47 35.36 2.82
N ASP A 73 -15.51 36.59 3.32
CA ASP A 73 -14.98 36.91 4.64
C ASP A 73 -15.95 36.43 5.72
N ALA A 74 -15.67 35.21 6.19
CA ALA A 74 -16.46 34.54 7.22
C ALA A 74 -16.46 35.24 8.59
N THR A 75 -15.60 36.24 8.80
CA THR A 75 -15.52 37.02 10.04
C THR A 75 -16.22 38.38 9.94
N SER A 76 -16.66 38.76 8.74
CA SER A 76 -17.38 40.02 8.55
C SER A 76 -18.66 40.07 9.39
N GLN A 77 -19.03 41.28 9.81
CA GLN A 77 -20.23 41.48 10.63
C GLN A 77 -21.50 41.10 9.86
N LEU A 78 -21.52 41.29 8.53
CA LEU A 78 -22.60 40.88 7.64
C LEU A 78 -22.79 39.36 7.63
N VAL A 79 -21.70 38.61 7.39
CA VAL A 79 -21.72 37.13 7.41
C VAL A 79 -22.06 36.60 8.80
N THR A 80 -21.47 37.16 9.84
CA THR A 80 -21.68 36.68 11.22
C THR A 80 -23.10 36.94 11.71
N SER A 81 -23.66 38.12 11.41
CA SER A 81 -25.03 38.47 11.78
C SER A 81 -26.06 37.62 11.03
N TYR A 82 -25.88 37.42 9.71
CA TYR A 82 -26.77 36.57 8.92
C TYR A 82 -26.67 35.10 9.33
N ALA A 83 -25.46 34.59 9.59
CA ALA A 83 -25.25 33.25 10.12
C ALA A 83 -25.95 33.05 11.48
N GLN A 84 -25.88 34.04 12.39
CA GLN A 84 -26.59 34.01 13.68
C GLN A 84 -28.10 34.06 13.50
N HIS A 85 -28.60 34.84 12.54
CA HIS A 85 -30.03 34.87 12.20
C HIS A 85 -30.55 33.49 11.76
N LEU A 86 -29.82 32.80 10.88
CA LEU A 86 -30.19 31.44 10.45
C LEU A 86 -30.17 30.46 11.63
N GLU A 87 -29.15 30.53 12.48
CA GLU A 87 -29.05 29.67 13.66
C GLU A 87 -30.18 29.92 14.68
N GLN A 88 -30.58 31.17 14.88
CA GLN A 88 -31.74 31.51 15.72
C GLN A 88 -33.05 30.96 15.12
N LYS A 89 -33.21 31.00 13.79
CA LYS A 89 -34.37 30.38 13.14
C LYS A 89 -34.42 28.87 13.35
N HIS A 90 -33.27 28.20 13.34
CA HIS A 90 -33.18 26.75 13.65
C HIS A 90 -33.65 26.46 15.08
N ASP A 91 -33.21 27.28 16.03
CA ASP A 91 -33.58 27.14 17.44
C ASP A 91 -35.07 27.43 17.69
N ILE A 92 -35.59 28.51 17.08
CA ILE A 92 -37.02 28.86 17.18
C ILE A 92 -37.89 27.75 16.60
N LEU A 93 -37.52 27.19 15.45
CA LEU A 93 -38.28 26.09 14.84
C LEU A 93 -38.33 24.88 15.77
N LEU A 94 -37.19 24.47 16.33
CA LEU A 94 -37.12 23.34 17.26
C LEU A 94 -37.87 23.59 18.58
N ASP A 95 -37.68 24.76 19.20
CA ASP A 95 -38.36 25.16 20.43
C ASP A 95 -39.88 25.31 20.22
N SER A 96 -40.34 25.66 19.01
CA SER A 96 -41.77 25.80 18.70
C SER A 96 -42.49 24.47 18.48
N LEU A 97 -41.76 23.45 18.03
CA LEU A 97 -42.32 22.15 17.68
C LEU A 97 -42.18 21.12 18.80
N PHE A 98 -41.17 21.27 19.67
CA PHE A 98 -40.84 20.25 20.67
C PHE A 98 -40.43 20.85 22.01
N ASP A 99 -40.74 20.14 23.09
CA ASP A 99 -40.31 20.49 24.44
C ASP A 99 -38.79 20.29 24.60
N ARG A 100 -38.13 21.26 25.25
CA ARG A 100 -36.70 21.19 25.56
C ARG A 100 -36.38 19.93 26.38
N GLY A 101 -35.38 19.18 25.93
CA GLY A 101 -34.98 17.91 26.54
C GLY A 101 -35.54 16.66 25.85
N THR A 102 -36.51 16.81 24.93
CA THR A 102 -37.02 15.71 24.09
C THR A 102 -36.24 15.53 22.78
N TYR A 103 -35.40 16.51 22.44
CA TYR A 103 -34.49 16.49 21.32
C TYR A 103 -33.14 17.07 21.76
N LYS A 104 -32.08 16.76 21.01
CA LYS A 104 -30.78 17.42 21.16
C LYS A 104 -30.32 17.93 19.81
N LYS A 105 -30.32 19.26 19.63
CA LYS A 105 -29.66 19.89 18.47
C LYS A 105 -28.17 19.58 18.56
N LEU A 106 -27.62 18.94 17.53
CA LEU A 106 -26.23 18.53 17.46
C LEU A 106 -25.38 19.61 16.79
N TYR A 107 -25.86 20.17 15.69
CA TYR A 107 -25.14 21.15 14.87
C TYR A 107 -26.11 22.08 14.14
N SER A 108 -25.71 23.34 13.91
CA SER A 108 -26.38 24.28 13.00
C SER A 108 -25.52 24.49 11.76
N TYR A 109 -26.08 24.25 10.57
CA TYR A 109 -25.46 24.51 9.27
C TYR A 109 -26.02 25.82 8.72
N LYS A 110 -25.15 26.82 8.61
CA LYS A 110 -25.53 28.18 8.22
C LYS A 110 -24.78 28.71 7.00
N HIS A 111 -23.59 28.16 6.74
CA HIS A 111 -22.67 28.71 5.76
C HIS A 111 -22.85 28.14 4.35
N LEU A 112 -22.91 26.82 4.21
CA LEU A 112 -22.92 26.12 2.90
C LEU A 112 -24.29 25.53 2.55
N ILE A 113 -25.03 25.14 3.58
CA ILE A 113 -26.42 24.70 3.51
C ILE A 113 -27.13 25.34 4.71
N ASN A 114 -28.43 25.59 4.60
CA ASN A 114 -29.26 26.12 5.66
C ASN A 114 -30.05 24.96 6.31
N GLY A 115 -29.70 24.62 7.55
CA GLY A 115 -30.31 23.49 8.25
C GLY A 115 -29.60 23.12 9.54
N PHE A 116 -30.01 22.03 10.19
CA PHE A 116 -29.39 21.55 11.42
C PHE A 116 -29.38 20.02 11.51
N ALA A 117 -28.53 19.47 12.36
CA ALA A 117 -28.60 18.07 12.76
C ALA A 117 -29.21 17.95 14.15
N VAL A 118 -30.11 17.00 14.35
CA VAL A 118 -30.83 16.79 15.60
C VAL A 118 -30.89 15.31 15.95
N HIS A 119 -30.70 14.99 17.22
CA HIS A 119 -30.97 13.67 17.78
C HIS A 119 -32.39 13.67 18.38
N THR A 120 -33.29 12.88 17.82
CA THR A 120 -34.73 12.92 18.12
C THR A 120 -35.43 11.61 17.75
N SER A 121 -36.69 11.43 18.13
CA SER A 121 -37.47 10.23 17.79
C SER A 121 -37.94 10.25 16.32
N PRO A 122 -38.18 9.09 15.69
CA PRO A 122 -38.75 9.02 14.34
C PRO A 122 -40.09 9.78 14.19
N GLU A 123 -40.91 9.79 15.23
CA GLU A 123 -42.20 10.50 15.25
C GLU A 123 -42.01 12.02 15.23
N GLN A 124 -41.03 12.52 15.98
CA GLN A 124 -40.63 13.92 15.95
C GLN A 124 -39.98 14.29 14.61
N ALA A 125 -39.22 13.38 13.99
CA ALA A 125 -38.67 13.58 12.65
C ALA A 125 -39.75 13.69 11.57
N GLU A 126 -40.84 12.92 11.67
CA GLU A 126 -42.00 13.06 10.76
C GLU A 126 -42.76 14.37 11.02
N THR A 127 -42.84 14.81 12.28
CA THR A 127 -43.38 16.12 12.63
C THR A 127 -42.56 17.25 12.00
N LEU A 128 -41.22 17.17 12.07
CA LEU A 128 -40.31 18.09 11.37
C LEU A 128 -40.52 18.07 9.86
N ARG A 129 -40.73 16.89 9.26
CA ARG A 129 -40.92 16.73 7.81
C ARG A 129 -42.18 17.41 7.29
N ARG A 130 -43.16 17.63 8.17
CA ARG A 130 -44.43 18.32 7.86
C ARG A 130 -44.46 19.76 8.33
N ALA A 131 -43.43 20.23 9.04
CA ALA A 131 -43.39 21.58 9.54
C ALA A 131 -43.24 22.57 8.38
N PRO A 132 -43.93 23.73 8.44
CA PRO A 132 -43.69 24.81 7.51
C PRO A 132 -42.22 25.24 7.60
N ASP A 133 -41.65 25.63 6.45
CA ASP A 133 -40.25 26.03 6.27
C ASP A 133 -39.20 24.90 6.34
N VAL A 134 -39.58 23.63 6.56
CA VAL A 134 -38.66 22.49 6.43
C VAL A 134 -38.67 21.92 5.00
N LYS A 135 -37.50 21.93 4.35
CA LYS A 135 -37.31 21.46 2.98
C LYS A 135 -37.06 19.96 2.90
N SER A 136 -36.29 19.42 3.84
CA SER A 136 -36.05 17.97 3.93
C SER A 136 -35.72 17.55 5.36
N VAL A 137 -36.09 16.33 5.72
CA VAL A 137 -35.66 15.66 6.94
C VAL A 137 -35.12 14.30 6.55
N GLU A 138 -33.81 14.15 6.59
CA GLU A 138 -33.13 12.92 6.20
C GLU A 138 -32.55 12.25 7.44
N ARG A 139 -32.80 10.95 7.60
CA ARG A 139 -32.14 10.20 8.66
C ARG A 139 -30.65 10.13 8.36
N ASP A 140 -29.82 10.47 9.33
CA ASP A 140 -28.37 10.33 9.22
C ASP A 140 -28.01 8.88 8.89
N TRP A 141 -27.11 8.71 7.93
CA TRP A 141 -26.65 7.40 7.48
C TRP A 141 -25.18 7.21 7.83
N LYS A 142 -24.86 5.99 8.26
CA LYS A 142 -23.46 5.61 8.46
C LYS A 142 -22.72 5.67 7.13
N VAL A 143 -21.75 6.58 7.03
CA VAL A 143 -20.73 6.53 5.97
C VAL A 143 -19.73 5.41 6.25
N ARG A 144 -19.24 4.76 5.19
CA ARG A 144 -18.23 3.70 5.29
C ARG A 144 -16.82 4.28 5.21
N ARG A 145 -15.87 3.65 5.90
CA ARG A 145 -14.43 3.83 5.63
C ARG A 145 -14.10 3.12 4.31
N LEU A 146 -13.42 3.80 3.40
CA LEU A 146 -12.84 3.20 2.18
C LEU A 146 -11.36 2.93 2.43
N THR A 147 -10.89 1.68 2.60
CA THR A 147 -9.43 1.39 2.47
C THR A 147 -9.05 -0.08 2.24
N THR A 148 -8.59 -0.44 1.05
CA THR A 148 -7.19 -0.85 0.89
C THR A 148 -6.59 0.27 0.09
N HIS A 149 -5.82 1.08 0.78
CA HIS A 149 -5.65 2.50 0.51
C HIS A 149 -4.99 2.87 -0.82
N THR A 150 -4.24 1.96 -1.46
CA THR A 150 -3.37 2.32 -2.58
C THR A 150 -4.08 2.77 -3.86
N PRO A 151 -5.25 2.23 -4.29
CA PRO A 151 -6.02 2.83 -5.38
C PRO A 151 -6.46 4.26 -5.05
N GLN A 152 -6.91 4.53 -3.82
CA GLN A 152 -7.29 5.89 -3.39
C GLN A 152 -6.07 6.82 -3.35
N PHE A 153 -4.95 6.36 -2.80
CA PHE A 153 -3.68 7.08 -2.75
C PHE A 153 -3.21 7.50 -4.14
N LEU A 154 -3.35 6.61 -5.12
CA LEU A 154 -3.01 6.81 -6.53
C LEU A 154 -4.10 7.52 -7.34
N GLY A 155 -5.24 7.85 -6.74
CA GLY A 155 -6.35 8.55 -7.40
C GLY A 155 -7.11 7.72 -8.43
N LEU A 156 -7.04 6.38 -8.38
CA LEU A 156 -7.72 5.53 -9.35
C LEU A 156 -9.25 5.68 -9.34
N PRO A 157 -9.95 5.64 -8.19
CA PRO A 157 -11.41 5.69 -8.18
C PRO A 157 -11.99 7.01 -8.68
N THR A 158 -11.25 8.11 -8.58
CA THR A 158 -11.74 9.45 -8.90
C THR A 158 -11.17 10.00 -10.20
N GLY A 159 -9.95 9.62 -10.57
CA GLY A 159 -9.23 10.20 -11.71
C GLY A 159 -8.97 9.22 -12.86
N VAL A 160 -9.16 7.91 -12.67
CA VAL A 160 -8.80 6.90 -13.67
C VAL A 160 -9.96 5.99 -14.01
N TRP A 161 -10.49 5.22 -13.06
CA TRP A 161 -11.60 4.30 -13.36
C TRP A 161 -12.80 4.99 -14.02
N PRO A 162 -13.23 6.21 -13.62
CA PRO A 162 -14.34 6.89 -14.28
C PRO A 162 -14.10 7.19 -15.78
N THR A 163 -12.85 7.35 -16.21
CA THR A 163 -12.54 7.63 -17.63
C THR A 163 -12.66 6.40 -18.53
N GLY A 164 -12.66 5.19 -17.94
CA GLY A 164 -12.78 3.90 -18.62
C GLY A 164 -14.10 3.16 -18.34
N GLY A 165 -15.16 3.86 -17.93
CA GLY A 165 -16.47 3.26 -17.65
C GLY A 165 -16.69 2.81 -16.20
N GLY A 166 -15.82 3.21 -15.27
CA GLY A 166 -15.91 2.89 -13.85
C GLY A 166 -15.07 1.68 -13.43
N PHE A 167 -15.10 1.36 -12.14
CA PHE A 167 -14.33 0.23 -11.59
C PHE A 167 -14.81 -1.12 -12.15
N ASP A 168 -16.08 -1.22 -12.54
CA ASP A 168 -16.68 -2.41 -13.16
C ASP A 168 -16.27 -2.62 -14.62
N LYS A 169 -15.44 -1.73 -15.17
CA LYS A 169 -14.83 -1.86 -16.49
C LYS A 169 -13.31 -1.70 -16.50
N ALA A 170 -12.71 -1.31 -15.36
CA ALA A 170 -11.29 -1.00 -15.25
C ALA A 170 -10.39 -2.23 -15.52
N GLY A 171 -9.74 -2.23 -16.69
CA GLY A 171 -8.86 -3.28 -17.19
C GLY A 171 -9.59 -4.48 -17.81
N GLU A 172 -10.91 -4.38 -18.07
CA GLU A 172 -11.69 -5.45 -18.67
C GLU A 172 -11.02 -5.99 -19.94
N ASP A 173 -10.99 -7.32 -20.06
CA ASP A 173 -10.42 -8.10 -21.18
C ASP A 173 -8.90 -7.94 -21.43
N ILE A 174 -8.20 -7.21 -20.56
CA ILE A 174 -6.73 -7.28 -20.48
C ILE A 174 -6.32 -8.45 -19.58
N ILE A 175 -5.35 -9.24 -20.04
CA ILE A 175 -4.89 -10.45 -19.38
C ILE A 175 -3.53 -10.17 -18.72
N ILE A 176 -3.49 -10.30 -17.40
CA ILE A 176 -2.25 -10.20 -16.63
C ILE A 176 -1.81 -11.61 -16.24
N GLY A 177 -0.63 -12.00 -16.72
CA GLY A 177 0.08 -13.21 -16.34
C GLY A 177 0.92 -12.99 -15.08
N PHE A 178 0.83 -13.89 -14.12
CA PHE A 178 1.60 -13.87 -12.87
C PHE A 178 2.52 -15.07 -12.83
N VAL A 179 3.84 -14.83 -12.89
CA VAL A 179 4.85 -15.87 -12.63
C VAL A 179 5.29 -15.71 -11.17
N ASP A 180 4.73 -16.56 -10.32
CA ASP A 180 4.79 -16.41 -8.86
C ASP A 180 4.63 -17.78 -8.15
N SER A 181 4.18 -17.78 -6.91
CA SER A 181 3.98 -18.97 -6.06
C SER A 181 2.60 -19.64 -6.17
N GLY A 182 1.75 -19.14 -7.07
CA GLY A 182 0.44 -19.71 -7.38
C GLY A 182 -0.72 -18.77 -7.06
N ILE A 183 -1.91 -19.34 -6.92
CA ILE A 183 -3.13 -18.60 -6.55
C ILE A 183 -4.00 -19.40 -5.58
N PHE A 184 -4.68 -18.70 -4.66
CA PHE A 184 -5.78 -19.25 -3.88
C PHE A 184 -7.13 -18.87 -4.52
N PRO A 185 -7.69 -19.70 -5.44
CA PRO A 185 -8.77 -19.29 -6.34
C PRO A 185 -10.10 -18.99 -5.64
N ARG A 186 -10.27 -19.48 -4.40
CA ARG A 186 -11.48 -19.31 -3.59
C ARG A 186 -11.54 -17.98 -2.84
N HIS A 187 -10.48 -17.18 -2.90
CA HIS A 187 -10.49 -15.87 -2.25
C HIS A 187 -11.51 -14.92 -2.91
N PRO A 188 -12.28 -14.11 -2.16
CA PRO A 188 -13.27 -13.19 -2.73
C PRO A 188 -12.72 -12.18 -3.74
N SER A 189 -11.44 -11.82 -3.62
CA SER A 189 -10.73 -10.98 -4.60
C SER A 189 -10.66 -11.59 -6.00
N PHE A 190 -10.86 -12.90 -6.13
CA PHE A 190 -10.78 -13.62 -7.40
C PHE A 190 -12.12 -14.25 -7.80
N GLY A 191 -13.20 -13.93 -7.10
CA GLY A 191 -14.52 -14.45 -7.44
C GLY A 191 -15.03 -13.92 -8.78
N SER A 192 -15.82 -14.73 -9.49
CA SER A 192 -16.65 -14.23 -10.58
C SER A 192 -17.78 -13.38 -9.98
N LEU A 193 -17.93 -12.12 -10.41
CA LEU A 193 -18.99 -11.25 -9.90
C LEU A 193 -20.32 -11.60 -10.58
N ASN A 194 -21.35 -11.91 -9.79
CA ASN A 194 -22.67 -12.35 -10.30
C ASN A 194 -23.43 -11.28 -11.10
N SER A 195 -23.05 -10.00 -11.00
CA SER A 195 -23.81 -8.89 -11.61
C SER A 195 -23.52 -8.69 -13.09
N ASP A 196 -22.30 -8.98 -13.56
CA ASP A 196 -21.90 -8.91 -14.98
C ASP A 196 -20.88 -10.01 -15.32
N PRO A 197 -21.35 -11.14 -15.90
CA PRO A 197 -20.46 -12.23 -16.24
C PRO A 197 -19.46 -11.78 -17.30
N TYR A 198 -18.25 -12.28 -17.13
CA TYR A 198 -17.17 -12.05 -18.08
C TYR A 198 -17.49 -12.63 -19.47
N GLY A 199 -17.25 -11.85 -20.52
CA GLY A 199 -17.37 -12.31 -21.91
C GLY A 199 -16.31 -13.36 -22.29
N PRO A 200 -16.49 -14.07 -23.41
CA PRO A 200 -15.47 -14.98 -23.93
C PRO A 200 -14.20 -14.21 -24.35
N LEU A 201 -13.04 -14.84 -24.23
CA LEU A 201 -11.75 -14.30 -24.66
C LEU A 201 -11.10 -15.21 -25.70
N PRO A 202 -11.49 -15.12 -26.98
CA PRO A 202 -10.99 -16.01 -28.04
C PRO A 202 -9.48 -15.95 -28.26
N LYS A 203 -8.83 -14.85 -27.85
CA LYS A 203 -7.37 -14.68 -27.97
C LYS A 203 -6.57 -15.55 -26.98
N TYR A 204 -7.16 -15.91 -25.85
CA TYR A 204 -6.45 -16.63 -24.78
C TYR A 204 -6.50 -18.14 -25.02
N ARG A 205 -5.35 -18.80 -24.87
CA ARG A 205 -5.18 -20.25 -25.16
C ARG A 205 -4.68 -21.06 -23.96
N GLY A 206 -4.52 -20.42 -22.81
CA GLY A 206 -3.99 -21.06 -21.63
C GLY A 206 -4.93 -22.09 -21.03
N LYS A 207 -4.33 -23.06 -20.34
CA LYS A 207 -5.03 -24.18 -19.73
C LYS A 207 -5.46 -23.83 -18.32
N CYS A 208 -6.50 -24.51 -17.86
CA CYS A 208 -6.84 -24.54 -16.45
C CYS A 208 -6.56 -25.93 -15.88
N GLU A 209 -5.59 -26.03 -14.99
CA GLU A 209 -5.40 -27.27 -14.25
C GLU A 209 -6.53 -27.52 -13.25
N VAL A 210 -6.70 -28.79 -12.91
CA VAL A 210 -7.70 -29.25 -11.93
C VAL A 210 -6.99 -29.51 -10.62
N ASP A 211 -7.55 -28.97 -9.54
CA ASP A 211 -7.10 -29.24 -8.17
C ASP A 211 -7.16 -30.75 -7.87
N PRO A 212 -6.03 -31.40 -7.55
CA PRO A 212 -6.01 -32.83 -7.29
C PRO A 212 -6.83 -33.22 -6.05
N ASP A 213 -7.03 -32.32 -5.08
CA ASP A 213 -7.77 -32.58 -3.85
C ASP A 213 -9.27 -32.32 -4.05
N THR A 214 -9.62 -31.15 -4.58
CA THR A 214 -11.04 -30.75 -4.71
C THR A 214 -11.70 -31.21 -6.00
N LYS A 215 -10.92 -31.69 -6.98
CA LYS A 215 -11.37 -32.07 -8.33
C LYS A 215 -12.08 -30.93 -9.08
N ARG A 216 -11.79 -29.68 -8.72
CA ARG A 216 -12.33 -28.47 -9.36
C ARG A 216 -11.24 -27.74 -10.13
N GLU A 217 -11.64 -27.12 -11.23
CA GLU A 217 -10.75 -26.20 -11.95
C GLU A 217 -10.43 -24.97 -11.10
N PHE A 218 -9.23 -24.43 -11.26
CA PHE A 218 -8.80 -23.18 -10.61
C PHE A 218 -9.46 -21.93 -11.22
N CYS A 219 -10.10 -22.06 -12.37
CA CYS A 219 -10.59 -20.95 -13.19
C CYS A 219 -12.08 -20.69 -12.97
N ASN A 220 -12.49 -19.43 -13.11
CA ASN A 220 -13.85 -18.99 -12.81
C ASN A 220 -14.28 -17.75 -13.63
N GLY A 221 -13.58 -17.48 -14.73
CA GLY A 221 -13.81 -16.30 -15.58
C GLY A 221 -12.99 -15.08 -15.14
N LYS A 222 -12.78 -14.87 -13.83
CA LYS A 222 -11.80 -13.89 -13.34
C LYS A 222 -10.38 -14.45 -13.51
N ILE A 223 -10.17 -15.65 -12.97
CA ILE A 223 -9.03 -16.51 -13.30
C ILE A 223 -9.39 -17.27 -14.57
N ILE A 224 -8.61 -17.08 -15.63
CA ILE A 224 -8.87 -17.68 -16.95
C ILE A 224 -7.89 -18.79 -17.32
N GLY A 225 -6.74 -18.84 -16.65
CA GLY A 225 -5.78 -19.93 -16.78
C GLY A 225 -4.95 -20.06 -15.50
N ALA A 226 -4.54 -21.29 -15.19
CA ALA A 226 -3.79 -21.61 -14.00
C ALA A 226 -2.97 -22.88 -14.25
N GLN A 227 -1.65 -22.74 -14.25
CA GLN A 227 -0.67 -23.79 -14.54
C GLN A 227 0.48 -23.76 -13.53
N HIS A 228 1.14 -24.90 -13.31
CA HIS A 228 2.32 -24.99 -12.46
C HIS A 228 3.54 -25.58 -13.18
N PHE A 229 4.73 -25.19 -12.72
CA PHE A 229 6.02 -25.56 -13.28
C PHE A 229 6.92 -25.94 -12.10
N ALA A 230 7.39 -27.18 -12.09
CA ALA A 230 8.20 -27.74 -11.01
C ALA A 230 9.22 -28.78 -11.50
N GLU A 231 9.34 -28.99 -12.81
CA GLU A 231 10.10 -30.10 -13.38
C GLU A 231 11.57 -30.01 -12.98
N ALA A 232 12.16 -28.81 -12.97
CA ALA A 232 13.53 -28.63 -12.51
C ALA A 232 13.68 -28.86 -11.00
N ALA A 233 12.71 -28.38 -10.20
CA ALA A 233 12.70 -28.62 -8.75
C ALA A 233 12.58 -30.12 -8.39
N ILE A 234 11.75 -30.86 -9.13
CA ILE A 234 11.57 -32.31 -8.97
C ILE A 234 12.86 -33.03 -9.37
N ALA A 235 13.43 -32.70 -10.53
CA ALA A 235 14.68 -33.30 -10.99
C ALA A 235 15.86 -33.03 -10.04
N ALA A 236 15.89 -31.87 -9.40
CA ALA A 236 16.89 -31.52 -8.39
C ALA A 236 16.68 -32.20 -7.03
N GLY A 237 15.54 -32.89 -6.82
CA GLY A 237 15.22 -33.60 -5.58
C GLY A 237 14.88 -32.70 -4.39
N VAL A 238 14.62 -31.40 -4.62
CA VAL A 238 14.27 -30.43 -3.57
C VAL A 238 12.75 -30.26 -3.41
N PHE A 239 11.97 -30.67 -4.41
CA PHE A 239 10.52 -30.64 -4.36
C PHE A 239 9.97 -31.68 -3.39
N ASN A 240 9.20 -31.25 -2.38
CA ASN A 240 8.59 -32.14 -1.40
C ASN A 240 7.06 -32.11 -1.52
N PRO A 241 6.41 -33.16 -2.06
CA PRO A 241 4.97 -33.18 -2.30
C PRO A 241 4.11 -33.12 -1.02
N SER A 242 4.71 -33.25 0.17
CA SER A 242 3.99 -33.11 1.45
C SER A 242 3.76 -31.65 1.85
N ILE A 243 4.49 -30.71 1.24
CA ILE A 243 4.46 -29.28 1.54
C ILE A 243 4.34 -28.41 0.28
N ASP A 244 4.89 -28.88 -0.84
CA ASP A 244 4.85 -28.23 -2.13
C ASP A 244 3.69 -28.78 -2.95
N PHE A 245 2.73 -27.92 -3.26
CA PHE A 245 1.59 -28.31 -4.10
C PHE A 245 2.04 -28.46 -5.56
N ALA A 246 1.96 -29.68 -6.09
CA ALA A 246 2.08 -29.99 -7.53
C ALA A 246 0.79 -29.59 -8.28
N SER A 247 0.40 -28.33 -8.12
CA SER A 247 -0.74 -27.68 -8.73
C SER A 247 -0.57 -26.16 -8.63
N PRO A 248 -1.41 -25.35 -9.30
CA PRO A 248 -1.36 -23.89 -9.21
C PRO A 248 -1.76 -23.34 -7.84
N MET A 249 -2.10 -24.20 -6.86
CA MET A 249 -2.43 -23.80 -5.50
C MET A 249 -1.26 -23.04 -4.85
N ASP A 250 -1.60 -21.89 -4.28
CA ASP A 250 -0.67 -21.07 -3.52
C ASP A 250 -0.45 -21.64 -2.11
N GLY A 251 0.72 -22.23 -1.88
CA GLY A 251 1.16 -22.70 -0.56
C GLY A 251 2.05 -21.69 0.18
N ASP A 252 2.33 -20.56 -0.44
CA ASP A 252 3.25 -19.55 0.05
C ASP A 252 2.49 -18.33 0.57
N GLY A 253 1.53 -17.84 -0.22
CA GLY A 253 0.68 -16.68 -0.01
C GLY A 253 1.05 -15.50 -0.91
N HIS A 254 2.32 -15.42 -1.34
CA HIS A 254 2.84 -14.30 -2.10
C HIS A 254 2.15 -14.13 -3.46
N GLY A 255 1.88 -15.20 -4.20
CA GLY A 255 1.25 -15.14 -5.52
C GLY A 255 -0.20 -14.64 -5.48
N SER A 256 -0.95 -15.07 -4.46
CA SER A 256 -2.29 -14.52 -4.19
C SER A 256 -2.22 -13.04 -3.83
N HIS A 257 -1.20 -12.64 -3.08
CA HIS A 257 -1.02 -11.23 -2.69
C HIS A 257 -0.75 -10.35 -3.92
N THR A 258 0.21 -10.74 -4.76
CA THR A 258 0.58 -9.98 -5.97
C THR A 258 -0.55 -9.92 -6.99
N ALA A 259 -1.25 -11.03 -7.23
CA ALA A 259 -2.40 -11.08 -8.12
C ALA A 259 -3.55 -10.16 -7.66
N ALA A 260 -3.82 -10.12 -6.34
CA ALA A 260 -4.85 -9.25 -5.78
C ALA A 260 -4.50 -7.75 -5.87
N ILE A 261 -3.23 -7.37 -5.75
CA ILE A 261 -2.79 -5.97 -5.91
C ILE A 261 -3.01 -5.48 -7.35
N ALA A 262 -2.69 -6.30 -8.34
CA ALA A 262 -2.83 -5.92 -9.74
C ALA A 262 -4.30 -5.94 -10.17
N ALA A 263 -5.00 -7.05 -9.90
CA ALA A 263 -6.29 -7.37 -10.51
C ALA A 263 -7.33 -7.91 -9.53
N GLY A 264 -7.17 -7.80 -8.21
CA GLY A 264 -8.22 -8.20 -7.27
C GLY A 264 -9.51 -7.41 -7.47
N ASN A 265 -10.66 -8.06 -7.30
CA ASN A 265 -11.97 -7.41 -7.37
C ASN A 265 -12.06 -6.22 -6.40
N ASN A 266 -12.79 -5.19 -6.80
CA ASN A 266 -12.99 -4.00 -5.99
C ASN A 266 -14.00 -4.25 -4.86
N GLY A 267 -13.79 -3.58 -3.73
CA GLY A 267 -14.77 -3.49 -2.64
C GLY A 267 -14.76 -4.67 -1.65
N ILE A 268 -13.74 -5.53 -1.69
CA ILE A 268 -13.65 -6.72 -0.86
C ILE A 268 -13.23 -6.36 0.57
N PRO A 269 -14.05 -6.58 1.62
CA PRO A 269 -13.71 -6.16 2.98
C PRO A 269 -12.52 -6.96 3.53
N VAL A 270 -11.47 -6.25 3.96
CA VAL A 270 -10.30 -6.83 4.66
C VAL A 270 -10.65 -6.99 6.13
N ARG A 271 -10.82 -8.23 6.57
CA ARG A 271 -11.18 -8.56 7.96
C ARG A 271 -10.22 -9.59 8.54
N ILE A 272 -9.60 -9.25 9.66
CA ILE A 272 -8.69 -10.13 10.40
C ILE A 272 -9.01 -9.99 11.89
N HIS A 273 -9.10 -11.11 12.60
CA HIS A 273 -9.40 -11.17 14.04
C HIS A 273 -10.62 -10.33 14.48
N GLY A 274 -11.66 -10.23 13.64
CA GLY A 274 -12.88 -9.45 13.93
C GLY A 274 -12.75 -7.94 13.72
N HIS A 275 -11.60 -7.46 13.22
CA HIS A 275 -11.36 -6.07 12.88
C HIS A 275 -11.40 -5.86 11.37
N GLU A 276 -11.95 -4.72 10.92
CA GLU A 276 -12.03 -4.35 9.52
C GLU A 276 -10.98 -3.26 9.19
N PHE A 277 -10.11 -3.54 8.22
CA PHE A 277 -9.04 -2.64 7.78
C PHE A 277 -9.37 -1.90 6.47
N GLY A 278 -10.65 -1.97 6.08
CA GLY A 278 -11.30 -1.34 4.93
C GLY A 278 -11.54 -2.34 3.78
N LYS A 279 -11.49 -1.89 2.52
CA LYS A 279 -11.91 -2.65 1.33
C LYS A 279 -10.84 -2.78 0.24
N ALA A 280 -10.39 -4.01 0.00
CA ALA A 280 -9.50 -4.48 -1.06
C ALA A 280 -9.99 -4.15 -2.46
N SER A 281 -9.05 -3.71 -3.30
CA SER A 281 -9.18 -3.62 -4.76
C SER A 281 -7.81 -3.69 -5.41
N GLY A 282 -7.72 -4.39 -6.53
CA GLY A 282 -6.60 -4.26 -7.45
C GLY A 282 -6.63 -2.92 -8.18
N MET A 283 -5.52 -2.58 -8.86
CA MET A 283 -5.47 -1.38 -9.69
C MET A 283 -6.39 -1.49 -10.92
N ALA A 284 -6.49 -2.70 -11.50
CA ALA A 284 -7.36 -3.06 -12.61
C ALA A 284 -8.35 -4.16 -12.18
N PRO A 285 -9.38 -3.83 -11.39
CA PRO A 285 -10.25 -4.81 -10.74
C PRO A 285 -11.05 -5.70 -11.71
N ARG A 286 -11.12 -5.36 -13.00
CA ARG A 286 -11.78 -6.19 -14.02
C ARG A 286 -10.83 -6.88 -15.00
N ALA A 287 -9.51 -6.68 -14.89
CA ALA A 287 -8.53 -7.45 -15.64
C ALA A 287 -8.61 -8.95 -15.33
N ARG A 288 -8.24 -9.78 -16.29
CA ARG A 288 -8.19 -11.24 -16.15
C ARG A 288 -6.86 -11.67 -15.57
N ILE A 289 -6.90 -12.77 -14.83
CA ILE A 289 -5.74 -13.35 -14.16
C ILE A 289 -5.37 -14.67 -14.85
N ALA A 290 -4.12 -14.78 -15.27
CA ALA A 290 -3.51 -16.03 -15.72
C ALA A 290 -2.33 -16.37 -14.79
N VAL A 291 -2.33 -17.56 -14.20
CA VAL A 291 -1.40 -17.95 -13.13
C VAL A 291 -0.41 -18.98 -13.65
N TYR A 292 0.87 -18.71 -13.45
CA TYR A 292 1.98 -19.59 -13.84
C TYR A 292 2.88 -19.78 -12.61
N LYS A 293 2.58 -20.81 -11.81
CA LYS A 293 3.31 -21.08 -10.57
C LYS A 293 4.69 -21.65 -10.90
N ALA A 294 5.74 -20.92 -10.56
CA ALA A 294 7.14 -21.35 -10.71
C ALA A 294 7.96 -21.16 -9.43
N LEU A 295 7.34 -20.64 -8.37
CA LEU A 295 7.96 -20.43 -7.07
C LEU A 295 7.30 -21.29 -5.99
N TYR A 296 8.12 -21.66 -5.01
CA TYR A 296 7.83 -22.53 -3.88
C TYR A 296 8.55 -22.00 -2.66
N ARG A 297 7.91 -22.14 -1.51
CA ARG A 297 8.32 -21.48 -0.27
C ARG A 297 9.76 -21.78 0.17
N LEU A 298 10.18 -23.05 0.13
CA LEU A 298 11.45 -23.45 0.76
C LEU A 298 12.69 -23.11 -0.05
N PHE A 299 12.57 -23.11 -1.37
CA PHE A 299 13.72 -22.99 -2.27
C PHE A 299 13.57 -21.84 -3.28
N GLY A 300 12.47 -21.08 -3.23
CA GLY A 300 12.14 -20.09 -4.25
C GLY A 300 11.76 -20.79 -5.53
N GLY A 301 12.58 -20.68 -6.57
CA GLY A 301 12.33 -21.38 -7.83
C GLY A 301 13.59 -21.54 -8.66
N PHE A 302 13.53 -22.46 -9.60
CA PHE A 302 14.60 -22.65 -10.58
C PHE A 302 14.36 -21.75 -11.79
N ILE A 303 15.41 -21.13 -12.31
CA ILE A 303 15.32 -20.30 -13.52
C ILE A 303 14.72 -21.07 -14.70
N ALA A 304 14.96 -22.39 -14.79
CA ALA A 304 14.36 -23.24 -15.82
C ALA A 304 12.83 -23.27 -15.74
N ASP A 305 12.26 -23.47 -14.55
CA ASP A 305 10.80 -23.46 -14.33
C ASP A 305 10.21 -22.07 -14.56
N VAL A 306 10.93 -21.01 -14.15
CA VAL A 306 10.53 -19.60 -14.37
C VAL A 306 10.52 -19.26 -15.86
N VAL A 307 11.54 -19.68 -16.62
CA VAL A 307 11.61 -19.47 -18.07
C VAL A 307 10.49 -20.23 -18.77
N ALA A 308 10.22 -21.48 -18.39
CA ALA A 308 9.10 -22.26 -18.93
C ALA A 308 7.74 -21.59 -18.66
N ALA A 309 7.56 -21.04 -17.45
CA ALA A 309 6.36 -20.30 -17.08
C ALA A 309 6.17 -19.02 -17.92
N ILE A 310 7.25 -18.25 -18.16
CA ILE A 310 7.19 -17.04 -19.00
C ILE A 310 6.87 -17.41 -20.45
N ASP A 311 7.55 -18.42 -20.99
CA ASP A 311 7.33 -18.90 -22.37
C ASP A 311 5.88 -19.35 -22.57
N GLN A 312 5.36 -20.18 -21.66
CA GLN A 312 3.97 -20.62 -21.70
C GLN A 312 3.00 -19.44 -21.59
N ALA A 313 3.29 -18.45 -20.74
CA ALA A 313 2.43 -17.28 -20.60
C ALA A 313 2.32 -16.45 -21.89
N VAL A 314 3.44 -16.25 -22.59
CA VAL A 314 3.46 -15.56 -23.89
C VAL A 314 2.69 -16.37 -24.92
N HIS A 315 2.93 -17.69 -24.99
CA HIS A 315 2.21 -18.59 -25.88
C HIS A 315 0.68 -18.56 -25.65
N ASP A 316 0.27 -18.48 -24.40
CA ASP A 316 -1.14 -18.47 -24.00
C ASP A 316 -1.84 -17.13 -24.31
N GLY A 317 -1.08 -16.08 -24.63
CA GLY A 317 -1.60 -14.79 -25.09
C GLY A 317 -1.86 -13.78 -23.98
N VAL A 318 -1.01 -13.74 -22.94
CA VAL A 318 -1.07 -12.67 -21.92
C VAL A 318 -0.67 -11.32 -22.51
N ASP A 319 -1.28 -10.23 -22.05
CA ASP A 319 -0.93 -8.86 -22.50
C ASP A 319 0.19 -8.26 -21.63
N ILE A 320 0.21 -8.63 -20.35
CA ILE A 320 1.12 -8.10 -19.32
C ILE A 320 1.64 -9.25 -18.48
N LEU A 321 2.94 -9.22 -18.13
CA LEU A 321 3.56 -10.07 -17.14
C LEU A 321 3.91 -9.28 -15.88
N SER A 322 3.48 -9.79 -14.73
CA SER A 322 3.92 -9.34 -13.42
C SER A 322 4.91 -10.34 -12.85
N LEU A 323 6.15 -9.90 -12.63
CA LEU A 323 7.26 -10.71 -12.15
C LEU A 323 7.75 -10.18 -10.82
N SER A 324 7.35 -10.82 -9.74
CA SER A 324 7.89 -10.55 -8.41
C SER A 324 9.05 -11.49 -8.09
N VAL A 325 9.83 -11.81 -9.12
CA VAL A 325 10.99 -12.72 -9.12
C VAL A 325 12.18 -12.04 -9.80
N GLY A 326 13.38 -12.35 -9.34
CA GLY A 326 14.64 -11.96 -9.97
C GLY A 326 15.76 -12.87 -9.49
N PRO A 327 16.92 -12.88 -10.18
CA PRO A 327 18.08 -13.63 -9.72
C PRO A 327 18.54 -13.10 -8.34
N ASN A 328 19.02 -13.99 -7.46
CA ASN A 328 19.48 -13.62 -6.11
C ASN A 328 20.82 -12.88 -6.12
N SER A 329 21.53 -12.88 -7.24
CA SER A 329 22.78 -12.15 -7.45
C SER A 329 22.97 -11.87 -8.95
N PRO A 330 23.86 -10.94 -9.32
CA PRO A 330 24.34 -10.85 -10.69
C PRO A 330 24.80 -12.24 -11.18
N PRO A 331 24.50 -12.64 -12.43
CA PRO A 331 24.97 -13.91 -12.96
C PRO A 331 26.51 -13.97 -12.91
N THR A 332 27.07 -15.05 -12.38
CA THR A 332 28.53 -15.22 -12.26
C THR A 332 29.17 -15.84 -13.50
N THR A 333 28.37 -16.46 -14.37
CA THR A 333 28.81 -17.20 -15.56
C THR A 333 28.67 -16.42 -16.86
N THR A 334 27.89 -15.33 -16.88
CA THR A 334 27.75 -14.46 -18.05
C THR A 334 28.57 -13.18 -17.86
N LYS A 335 29.11 -12.65 -18.95
CA LYS A 335 29.91 -11.42 -18.90
C LYS A 335 29.06 -10.17 -18.65
N THR A 336 27.75 -10.24 -18.87
CA THR A 336 26.82 -9.13 -18.64
C THR A 336 25.56 -9.53 -17.88
N THR A 337 24.99 -8.58 -17.16
CA THR A 337 23.81 -8.71 -16.28
C THR A 337 22.47 -8.69 -17.02
N TYR A 338 22.45 -8.32 -18.30
CA TYR A 338 21.23 -8.22 -19.13
C TYR A 338 21.27 -9.07 -20.40
N LEU A 339 22.15 -10.08 -20.45
CA LEU A 339 22.16 -11.10 -21.51
C LEU A 339 22.47 -12.46 -20.88
N ASN A 340 21.40 -13.19 -20.56
CA ASN A 340 21.40 -14.58 -20.09
C ASN A 340 20.06 -15.23 -20.52
N PRO A 341 19.84 -16.54 -20.30
CA PRO A 341 18.61 -17.20 -20.75
C PRO A 341 17.32 -16.55 -20.21
N PHE A 342 17.35 -16.10 -18.95
CA PHE A 342 16.20 -15.42 -18.34
C PHE A 342 15.94 -14.07 -19.02
N ASP A 343 16.96 -13.24 -19.18
CA ASP A 343 16.86 -11.94 -19.85
C ASP A 343 16.47 -12.05 -21.33
N ALA A 344 16.99 -13.04 -22.04
CA ALA A 344 16.63 -13.34 -23.42
C ALA A 344 15.16 -13.76 -23.54
N THR A 345 14.65 -14.53 -22.58
CA THR A 345 13.22 -14.91 -22.51
C THR A 345 12.35 -13.68 -22.30
N LEU A 346 12.75 -12.76 -21.40
CA LEU A 346 12.04 -11.49 -21.19
C LEU A 346 12.06 -10.59 -22.43
N LEU A 347 13.20 -10.54 -23.13
CA LEU A 347 13.30 -9.83 -24.41
C LEU A 347 12.35 -10.45 -25.46
N GLY A 348 12.26 -11.78 -25.50
CA GLY A 348 11.32 -12.52 -26.34
C GLY A 348 9.85 -12.17 -26.03
N ALA A 349 9.49 -12.11 -24.74
CA ALA A 349 8.15 -11.69 -24.31
C ALA A 349 7.81 -10.26 -24.78
N VAL A 350 8.75 -9.32 -24.61
CA VAL A 350 8.58 -7.93 -25.05
C VAL A 350 8.50 -7.83 -26.58
N LYS A 351 9.28 -8.63 -27.31
CA LYS A 351 9.18 -8.76 -28.78
C LYS A 351 7.80 -9.25 -29.22
N ALA A 352 7.17 -10.13 -28.44
CA ALA A 352 5.80 -10.60 -28.67
C ALA A 352 4.72 -9.56 -28.29
N GLY A 353 5.12 -8.36 -27.83
CA GLY A 353 4.20 -7.29 -27.46
C GLY A 353 3.71 -7.32 -26.02
N VAL A 354 4.29 -8.18 -25.17
CA VAL A 354 3.92 -8.32 -23.76
C VAL A 354 4.67 -7.30 -22.91
N PHE A 355 3.95 -6.50 -22.12
CA PHE A 355 4.57 -5.58 -21.18
C PHE A 355 5.01 -6.31 -19.91
N VAL A 356 6.23 -6.06 -19.43
CA VAL A 356 6.80 -6.74 -18.25
C VAL A 356 7.06 -5.75 -17.13
N ALA A 357 6.43 -5.97 -15.97
CA ALA A 357 6.75 -5.30 -14.71
C ALA A 357 7.51 -6.25 -13.79
N GLN A 358 8.72 -5.88 -13.39
CA GLN A 358 9.57 -6.69 -12.51
C GLN A 358 9.92 -5.93 -11.21
N ALA A 359 9.90 -6.64 -10.09
CA ALA A 359 10.40 -6.12 -8.82
C ALA A 359 11.89 -5.75 -8.90
N ALA A 360 12.27 -4.58 -8.37
CA ALA A 360 13.67 -4.11 -8.42
C ALA A 360 14.62 -4.87 -7.47
N GLY A 361 14.09 -5.51 -6.42
CA GLY A 361 14.85 -6.19 -5.36
C GLY A 361 14.66 -5.54 -3.99
N ASN A 362 14.95 -6.30 -2.93
CA ASN A 362 14.78 -5.87 -1.54
C ASN A 362 16.11 -5.74 -0.77
N GLY A 363 17.25 -5.65 -1.48
CA GLY A 363 18.59 -5.58 -0.90
C GLY A 363 19.07 -4.18 -0.52
N GLY A 364 18.20 -3.16 -0.55
CA GLY A 364 18.56 -1.79 -0.19
C GLY A 364 18.94 -1.63 1.29
N PRO A 365 19.41 -0.43 1.71
CA PRO A 365 19.42 0.83 0.98
C PRO A 365 20.76 1.13 0.27
N PHE A 366 21.72 0.21 0.26
CA PHE A 366 23.03 0.47 -0.32
C PHE A 366 22.98 0.56 -1.86
N PRO A 367 23.89 1.34 -2.50
CA PRO A 367 23.98 1.39 -3.95
C PRO A 367 24.24 0.02 -4.59
N LYS A 368 23.83 -0.15 -5.85
CA LYS A 368 24.07 -1.37 -6.68
C LYS A 368 23.48 -2.65 -6.09
N THR A 369 22.31 -2.54 -5.47
CA THR A 369 21.60 -3.67 -4.83
C THR A 369 20.43 -4.20 -5.67
N LEU A 370 20.26 -3.68 -6.89
CA LEU A 370 19.25 -4.11 -7.86
C LEU A 370 19.50 -5.55 -8.32
N VAL A 371 18.40 -6.23 -8.67
CA VAL A 371 18.39 -7.56 -9.32
C VAL A 371 17.59 -7.59 -10.62
N SER A 372 17.22 -6.41 -11.13
CA SER A 372 16.43 -6.24 -12.35
C SER A 372 17.12 -5.22 -13.25
N TYR A 373 17.88 -5.72 -14.24
CA TYR A 373 18.90 -4.95 -14.97
C TYR A 373 18.47 -4.53 -16.38
N SER A 374 17.63 -5.35 -17.04
CA SER A 374 17.36 -5.28 -18.48
C SER A 374 16.59 -4.02 -18.94
N PRO A 375 16.88 -3.47 -20.14
CA PRO A 375 16.24 -2.25 -20.64
C PRO A 375 14.78 -2.45 -21.10
N TRP A 376 14.43 -3.64 -21.58
CA TRP A 376 13.10 -3.98 -22.13
C TRP A 376 12.02 -4.21 -21.06
N ILE A 377 12.40 -4.33 -19.79
CA ILE A 377 11.46 -4.51 -18.67
C ILE A 377 11.27 -3.21 -17.89
N THR A 378 10.17 -3.10 -17.14
CA THR A 378 9.94 -2.01 -16.19
C THR A 378 10.28 -2.48 -14.77
N SER A 379 11.43 -2.04 -14.24
CA SER A 379 11.90 -2.36 -12.90
C SER A 379 11.31 -1.40 -11.86
N VAL A 380 10.66 -1.95 -10.84
CA VAL A 380 9.80 -1.19 -9.93
C VAL A 380 10.36 -1.14 -8.51
N ALA A 381 10.65 0.07 -8.03
CA ALA A 381 11.05 0.36 -6.66
C ALA A 381 9.84 0.46 -5.72
N ALA A 382 10.07 0.21 -4.42
CA ALA A 382 9.03 0.23 -3.41
C ALA A 382 8.96 1.59 -2.68
N ALA A 383 7.79 2.21 -2.75
CA ALA A 383 7.42 3.35 -1.92
C ALA A 383 6.64 2.91 -0.69
N ILE A 384 6.76 3.71 0.36
CA ILE A 384 5.84 3.70 1.48
C ILE A 384 4.76 4.74 1.23
N ASP A 385 3.51 4.32 1.32
CA ASP A 385 2.34 5.20 1.19
C ASP A 385 2.20 6.14 2.39
N ASP A 386 1.15 6.97 2.39
CA ASP A 386 0.85 7.90 3.49
C ASP A 386 0.27 7.22 4.73
N ARG A 387 -0.01 5.91 4.71
CA ARG A 387 -0.68 5.20 5.79
C ARG A 387 0.33 4.67 6.81
N ARG A 388 0.08 4.95 8.09
CA ARG A 388 0.86 4.41 9.21
C ARG A 388 -0.05 3.96 10.33
N TYR A 389 0.33 2.86 10.99
CA TYR A 389 -0.33 2.36 12.20
C TYR A 389 0.57 2.65 13.38
N LYS A 390 0.20 3.65 14.18
CA LYS A 390 0.91 4.01 15.40
C LYS A 390 0.13 3.49 16.60
N ASN A 391 0.86 3.03 17.61
CA ASN A 391 0.30 2.71 18.90
C ASN A 391 1.16 3.32 20.01
N HIS A 392 0.64 3.39 21.23
CA HIS A 392 1.34 3.94 22.39
C HIS A 392 1.15 3.05 23.62
N LEU A 393 2.20 2.95 24.43
CA LEU A 393 2.14 2.38 25.78
C LEU A 393 2.18 3.53 26.78
N TYR A 394 1.15 3.62 27.61
CA TYR A 394 1.06 4.60 28.69
C TYR A 394 1.49 3.94 29.99
N LEU A 395 2.57 4.44 30.61
CA LEU A 395 3.10 3.90 31.86
C LEU A 395 2.52 4.63 33.08
N GLY A 396 2.44 3.94 34.22
CA GLY A 396 1.91 4.50 35.46
C GLY A 396 2.72 5.68 36.02
N ASN A 397 3.97 5.87 35.57
CA ASN A 397 4.80 7.05 35.90
C ASN A 397 4.54 8.26 34.97
N GLY A 398 3.55 8.18 34.08
CA GLY A 398 3.19 9.26 33.15
C GLY A 398 4.00 9.29 31.84
N LYS A 399 5.02 8.44 31.67
CA LYS A 399 5.73 8.33 30.38
C LYS A 399 4.81 7.69 29.33
N ILE A 400 4.91 8.19 28.09
CA ILE A 400 4.22 7.63 26.92
C ILE A 400 5.28 7.12 25.96
N LEU A 401 5.26 5.82 25.67
CA LEU A 401 6.23 5.18 24.80
C LEU A 401 5.57 4.90 23.44
N PRO A 402 6.08 5.47 22.34
CA PRO A 402 5.55 5.20 21.01
C PRO A 402 5.98 3.81 20.53
N GLY A 403 5.11 3.17 19.77
CA GLY A 403 5.39 1.90 19.11
C GLY A 403 4.46 1.66 17.94
N ILE A 404 4.45 0.43 17.46
CA ILE A 404 3.55 -0.03 16.40
C ILE A 404 2.69 -1.19 16.92
N GLY A 405 1.49 -1.32 16.38
CA GLY A 405 0.58 -2.41 16.73
C GLY A 405 -0.75 -2.24 16.01
N LEU A 406 -1.32 -3.34 15.53
CA LEU A 406 -2.65 -3.40 14.92
C LEU A 406 -3.60 -4.14 15.87
N SER A 407 -3.79 -3.57 17.06
CA SER A 407 -4.57 -4.20 18.13
C SER A 407 -5.60 -3.22 18.70
N PRO A 408 -6.66 -3.73 19.34
CA PRO A 408 -7.49 -2.91 20.20
C PRO A 408 -6.69 -2.32 21.38
N SER A 409 -7.23 -1.30 22.03
CA SER A 409 -6.68 -0.79 23.28
C SER A 409 -7.05 -1.71 24.45
N THR A 410 -6.31 -1.60 25.55
CA THR A 410 -6.82 -2.05 26.85
C THR A 410 -8.09 -1.28 27.24
N HIS A 411 -8.81 -1.72 28.28
CA HIS A 411 -10.02 -1.00 28.71
C HIS A 411 -9.71 0.48 29.03
N PRO A 412 -10.53 1.42 28.52
CA PRO A 412 -10.33 2.85 28.76
C PRO A 412 -10.27 3.16 30.27
N ASN A 413 -9.37 4.07 30.65
CA ASN A 413 -9.19 4.54 32.04
C ASN A 413 -8.79 3.45 33.06
N GLN A 414 -8.35 2.28 32.60
CA GLN A 414 -7.83 1.23 33.47
C GLN A 414 -6.35 0.99 33.15
N THR A 415 -5.54 0.88 34.21
CA THR A 415 -4.15 0.45 34.12
C THR A 415 -4.01 -0.96 34.68
N TYR A 416 -3.02 -1.69 34.16
CA TYR A 416 -2.79 -3.09 34.47
C TYR A 416 -1.36 -3.27 34.94
N THR A 417 -1.12 -4.19 35.85
CA THR A 417 0.22 -4.53 36.30
C THR A 417 1.04 -5.06 35.14
N LEU A 418 2.30 -4.65 35.07
CA LEU A 418 3.27 -5.13 34.12
C LEU A 418 4.04 -6.30 34.72
N VAL A 419 4.20 -7.39 33.96
CA VAL A 419 4.99 -8.56 34.36
C VAL A 419 5.92 -8.96 33.21
N ALA A 420 7.21 -9.14 33.46
CA ALA A 420 8.16 -9.58 32.44
C ALA A 420 8.21 -11.11 32.35
N ALA A 421 8.31 -11.64 31.13
CA ALA A 421 8.36 -13.08 30.87
C ALA A 421 9.45 -13.81 31.70
N ASN A 422 10.62 -13.18 31.85
CA ASN A 422 11.75 -13.73 32.62
C ASN A 422 11.47 -13.82 34.14
N ASP A 423 10.52 -13.04 34.66
CA ASP A 423 10.18 -12.99 36.09
C ASP A 423 8.99 -13.89 36.47
N VAL A 424 8.34 -14.50 35.49
CA VAL A 424 7.17 -15.36 35.68
C VAL A 424 7.44 -16.80 35.22
N LEU A 425 8.70 -17.24 35.19
CA LEU A 425 9.07 -18.60 34.77
C LEU A 425 8.67 -19.67 35.79
N LEU A 426 8.23 -20.83 35.31
CA LEU A 426 7.89 -21.99 36.15
C LEU A 426 9.13 -22.80 36.59
N ASP A 427 10.13 -22.99 35.72
CA ASP A 427 11.38 -23.70 36.03
C ASP A 427 12.52 -23.26 35.08
N SER A 428 13.66 -22.84 35.64
CA SER A 428 14.85 -22.41 34.90
C SER A 428 15.72 -23.59 34.40
N SER A 429 15.44 -24.82 34.82
CA SER A 429 16.29 -26.00 34.55
C SER A 429 16.05 -26.68 33.19
N VAL A 430 15.05 -26.23 32.41
CA VAL A 430 14.60 -26.89 31.16
C VAL A 430 14.88 -26.04 29.89
N MET A 431 15.77 -25.04 29.95
CA MET A 431 15.82 -24.02 28.90
C MET A 431 16.61 -24.43 27.66
N LYS A 432 15.93 -25.05 26.67
CA LYS A 432 16.40 -25.14 25.27
C LYS A 432 16.01 -23.91 24.43
N TYR A 433 15.14 -23.02 24.95
CA TYR A 433 14.52 -21.92 24.20
C TYR A 433 14.53 -20.61 25.00
N SER A 434 14.46 -19.47 24.30
CA SER A 434 14.39 -18.13 24.91
C SER A 434 12.98 -17.84 25.46
N PRO A 435 12.79 -17.75 26.79
CA PRO A 435 11.47 -17.45 27.36
C PRO A 435 11.03 -16.01 27.11
N SER A 436 11.97 -15.09 26.89
CA SER A 436 11.67 -13.68 26.68
C SER A 436 10.86 -13.46 25.40
N ASP A 437 10.96 -14.34 24.40
CA ASP A 437 10.19 -14.23 23.15
C ASP A 437 8.70 -14.59 23.30
N CYS A 438 8.27 -15.11 24.46
CA CYS A 438 6.87 -15.44 24.75
C CYS A 438 6.20 -16.40 23.74
N GLN A 439 6.96 -17.32 23.15
CA GLN A 439 6.43 -18.23 22.12
C GLN A 439 5.73 -19.48 22.69
N ARG A 440 5.91 -19.74 24.00
CA ARG A 440 5.57 -21.01 24.67
C ARG A 440 4.82 -20.72 25.98
N PRO A 441 3.51 -20.96 26.09
CA PRO A 441 2.79 -20.74 27.36
C PRO A 441 3.24 -21.69 28.48
N GLU A 442 3.71 -22.89 28.16
CA GLU A 442 4.06 -23.95 29.11
C GLU A 442 5.25 -23.60 30.03
N VAL A 443 6.07 -22.60 29.68
CA VAL A 443 7.21 -22.15 30.50
C VAL A 443 6.86 -20.98 31.42
N LEU A 444 5.68 -20.38 31.27
CA LEU A 444 5.24 -19.19 32.00
C LEU A 444 4.18 -19.55 33.05
N ASN A 445 4.30 -18.97 34.24
CA ASN A 445 3.39 -19.17 35.35
C ASN A 445 2.09 -18.38 35.10
N LYS A 446 1.05 -19.10 34.67
CA LYS A 446 -0.27 -18.54 34.38
C LYS A 446 -0.81 -17.65 35.50
N ASN A 447 -0.66 -18.05 36.77
CA ASN A 447 -1.23 -17.31 37.90
C ASN A 447 -0.59 -15.92 38.10
N LEU A 448 0.65 -15.73 37.62
CA LEU A 448 1.33 -14.43 37.67
C LEU A 448 1.02 -13.57 36.42
N VAL A 449 0.60 -14.19 35.32
CA VAL A 449 0.33 -13.52 34.03
C VAL A 449 -1.14 -13.12 33.89
N GLU A 450 -2.06 -13.92 34.44
CA GLU A 450 -3.50 -13.70 34.33
C GLU A 450 -3.92 -12.32 34.87
N GLY A 451 -4.67 -11.57 34.06
CA GLY A 451 -5.13 -10.21 34.40
C GLY A 451 -4.07 -9.10 34.23
N ASN A 452 -2.84 -9.44 33.81
CA ASN A 452 -1.73 -8.49 33.69
C ASN A 452 -1.30 -8.28 32.23
N VAL A 453 -0.43 -7.28 32.00
CA VAL A 453 0.21 -7.05 30.70
C VAL A 453 1.58 -7.71 30.70
N LEU A 454 1.80 -8.63 29.76
CA LEU A 454 3.03 -9.41 29.65
C LEU A 454 4.09 -8.66 28.82
N ILE A 455 5.26 -8.41 29.40
CA ILE A 455 6.42 -7.85 28.70
C ILE A 455 7.28 -9.00 28.15
N CYS A 456 7.51 -8.94 26.84
CA CYS A 456 8.27 -9.89 26.05
C CYS A 456 9.43 -9.15 25.35
N GLY A 457 10.53 -9.85 25.12
CA GLY A 457 11.64 -9.39 24.30
C GLY A 457 11.40 -9.66 22.82
N TYR A 458 11.97 -8.82 21.97
CA TYR A 458 12.05 -9.05 20.53
C TYR A 458 13.48 -9.46 20.18
N SER A 459 13.73 -10.77 20.04
CA SER A 459 15.04 -11.30 19.68
C SER A 459 15.22 -11.51 18.17
N PHE A 460 16.40 -11.97 17.77
CA PHE A 460 16.71 -12.37 16.39
C PHE A 460 15.79 -13.49 15.85
N ASN A 461 15.14 -14.27 16.72
CA ASN A 461 14.17 -15.31 16.31
C ASN A 461 12.98 -14.74 15.52
N PHE A 462 12.58 -13.50 15.79
CA PHE A 462 11.54 -12.81 15.02
C PHE A 462 12.02 -12.41 13.62
N VAL A 463 13.33 -12.17 13.45
CA VAL A 463 13.94 -11.80 12.17
C VAL A 463 14.07 -13.02 11.25
N VAL A 464 14.44 -14.19 11.80
CA VAL A 464 14.54 -15.44 11.03
C VAL A 464 13.23 -16.22 10.92
N GLY A 465 12.13 -15.69 11.47
CA GLY A 465 10.79 -16.29 11.37
C GLY A 465 10.53 -17.51 12.27
N THR A 466 11.42 -17.83 13.23
CA THR A 466 11.19 -18.90 14.20
C THR A 466 10.32 -18.46 15.38
N ALA A 467 10.18 -17.15 15.59
CA ALA A 467 9.22 -16.52 16.48
C ALA A 467 8.27 -15.60 15.69
N SER A 468 7.04 -15.43 16.17
CA SER A 468 6.05 -14.53 15.55
C SER A 468 5.24 -13.76 16.57
N ILE A 469 4.78 -12.56 16.20
CA ILE A 469 3.91 -11.72 17.05
C ILE A 469 2.54 -12.37 17.20
N LYS A 470 2.03 -13.03 16.14
CA LYS A 470 0.83 -13.87 16.22
C LYS A 470 0.95 -14.89 17.35
N LYS A 471 2.08 -15.59 17.43
CA LYS A 471 2.30 -16.58 18.50
C LYS A 471 2.43 -15.96 19.88
N VAL A 472 3.05 -14.78 20.02
CA VAL A 472 3.05 -14.02 21.29
C VAL A 472 1.62 -13.72 21.73
N SER A 473 0.78 -13.25 20.81
CA SER A 473 -0.62 -12.94 21.10
C SER A 473 -1.40 -14.19 21.54
N GLU A 474 -1.21 -15.33 20.87
CA GLU A 474 -1.82 -16.60 21.27
C GLU A 474 -1.38 -17.05 22.67
N THR A 475 -0.07 -16.98 22.94
CA THR A 475 0.51 -17.31 24.25
C THR A 475 -0.07 -16.44 25.36
N ALA A 476 0.00 -15.12 25.20
CA ALA A 476 -0.53 -14.15 26.17
C ALA A 476 -2.03 -14.39 26.42
N LYS A 477 -2.81 -14.59 25.36
CA LYS A 477 -4.25 -14.90 25.48
C LYS A 477 -4.50 -16.21 26.23
N SER A 478 -3.74 -17.26 25.94
CA SER A 478 -3.90 -18.57 26.60
C SER A 478 -3.58 -18.54 28.11
N LEU A 479 -2.70 -17.63 28.51
CA LEU A 479 -2.33 -17.38 29.91
C LEU A 479 -3.29 -16.41 30.62
N GLY A 480 -4.30 -15.88 29.94
CA GLY A 480 -5.24 -14.91 30.51
C GLY A 480 -4.66 -13.50 30.67
N ALA A 481 -3.57 -13.17 29.96
CA ALA A 481 -3.04 -11.81 29.94
C ALA A 481 -4.04 -10.84 29.30
N ILE A 482 -4.09 -9.62 29.82
CA ILE A 482 -4.90 -8.52 29.25
C ILE A 482 -4.29 -8.01 27.94
N GLY A 483 -2.99 -8.13 27.78
CA GLY A 483 -2.27 -7.73 26.58
C GLY A 483 -0.78 -8.05 26.70
N PHE A 484 -0.02 -7.64 25.69
CA PHE A 484 1.43 -7.84 25.69
C PHE A 484 2.18 -6.63 25.12
N VAL A 485 3.43 -6.50 25.54
CA VAL A 485 4.39 -5.52 25.01
C VAL A 485 5.60 -6.28 24.51
N LEU A 486 6.01 -6.05 23.27
CA LEU A 486 7.30 -6.51 22.74
C LEU A 486 8.28 -5.35 22.77
N ALA A 487 9.41 -5.54 23.45
CA ALA A 487 10.48 -4.56 23.56
C ALA A 487 11.69 -4.97 22.71
N VAL A 488 12.10 -4.11 21.79
CA VAL A 488 13.31 -4.29 21.00
C VAL A 488 14.52 -3.78 21.79
N GLU A 489 15.40 -4.69 22.21
CA GLU A 489 16.60 -4.36 22.99
C GLU A 489 17.83 -4.12 22.10
N ASN A 490 17.87 -4.76 20.92
CA ASN A 490 18.89 -4.54 19.91
C ASN A 490 18.27 -4.60 18.50
N VAL A 491 18.89 -3.90 17.55
CA VAL A 491 18.48 -3.90 16.14
C VAL A 491 19.65 -4.39 15.33
N SER A 492 19.44 -5.44 14.54
CA SER A 492 20.42 -5.84 13.52
C SER A 492 20.13 -5.08 12.22
N PRO A 493 21.15 -4.74 11.41
CA PRO A 493 20.95 -4.21 10.07
C PRO A 493 19.98 -5.10 9.27
N GLY A 494 19.04 -4.47 8.56
CA GLY A 494 17.99 -5.16 7.82
C GLY A 494 16.76 -5.57 8.64
N THR A 495 16.74 -5.37 9.97
CA THR A 495 15.55 -5.66 10.78
C THR A 495 14.37 -4.81 10.34
N LYS A 496 13.24 -5.48 10.07
CA LYS A 496 11.98 -4.87 9.63
C LYS A 496 10.96 -4.99 10.75
N PHE A 497 10.30 -3.88 11.06
CA PHE A 497 9.22 -3.84 12.05
C PHE A 497 7.90 -3.55 11.35
N ASP A 498 7.13 -4.60 11.13
CA ASP A 498 5.79 -4.49 10.56
C ASP A 498 4.73 -4.61 11.66
N PRO A 499 3.68 -3.79 11.61
CA PRO A 499 2.57 -3.96 12.52
C PRO A 499 1.81 -5.25 12.16
N VAL A 500 1.53 -6.08 13.16
CA VAL A 500 0.81 -7.35 13.00
C VAL A 500 -0.56 -7.23 13.65
N PRO A 501 -1.66 -7.58 12.93
CA PRO A 501 -2.99 -7.59 13.52
C PRO A 501 -3.08 -8.69 14.59
N VAL A 502 -3.61 -8.36 15.76
CA VAL A 502 -3.77 -9.32 16.87
C VAL A 502 -5.10 -9.10 17.58
N SER A 503 -5.63 -10.17 18.19
CA SER A 503 -6.98 -10.17 18.80
C SER A 503 -7.05 -9.59 20.22
N ILE A 504 -5.91 -9.35 20.86
CA ILE A 504 -5.80 -8.74 22.19
C ILE A 504 -4.89 -7.50 22.12
N PRO A 505 -4.98 -6.57 23.07
CA PRO A 505 -4.07 -5.42 23.14
C PRO A 505 -2.60 -5.82 23.05
N GLY A 506 -1.89 -5.22 22.10
CA GLY A 506 -0.52 -5.58 21.78
C GLY A 506 0.24 -4.40 21.18
N ILE A 507 1.49 -4.21 21.62
CA ILE A 507 2.36 -3.16 21.07
C ILE A 507 3.80 -3.64 20.98
N LEU A 508 4.46 -3.29 19.88
CA LEU A 508 5.89 -3.45 19.65
C LEU A 508 6.57 -2.09 19.75
N ILE A 509 7.47 -1.93 20.73
CA ILE A 509 8.31 -0.75 20.89
C ILE A 509 9.59 -0.98 20.09
N THR A 510 9.69 -0.30 18.95
CA THR A 510 10.78 -0.49 17.98
C THR A 510 12.03 0.35 18.27
N ASP A 511 11.87 1.43 19.05
CA ASP A 511 12.97 2.31 19.43
C ASP A 511 13.66 1.74 20.67
N VAL A 512 14.95 1.38 20.53
CA VAL A 512 15.75 0.78 21.61
C VAL A 512 15.80 1.67 22.85
N THR A 513 15.91 2.99 22.68
CA THR A 513 15.94 3.93 23.81
C THR A 513 14.61 3.89 24.57
N LYS A 514 13.49 3.74 23.84
CA LYS A 514 12.15 3.62 24.44
C LYS A 514 11.90 2.25 25.06
N SER A 515 12.48 1.18 24.51
CA SER A 515 12.50 -0.12 25.17
C SER A 515 13.26 -0.08 26.50
N MET A 516 14.41 0.60 26.53
CA MET A 516 15.17 0.78 27.78
C MET A 516 14.39 1.63 28.80
N ASP A 517 13.72 2.71 28.37
CA ASP A 517 12.81 3.48 29.23
C ASP A 517 11.73 2.58 29.90
N LEU A 518 11.18 1.60 29.18
CA LEU A 518 10.23 0.61 29.70
C LEU A 518 10.89 -0.33 30.71
N ILE A 519 12.04 -0.90 30.35
CA ILE A 519 12.76 -1.88 31.18
C ILE A 519 13.21 -1.23 32.50
N ASP A 520 13.72 -0.01 32.48
CA ASP A 520 14.12 0.74 33.66
C ASP A 520 12.92 1.05 34.58
N TYR A 521 11.80 1.45 34.00
CA TYR A 521 10.56 1.65 34.74
C TYR A 521 10.07 0.36 35.39
N TYR A 522 10.07 -0.75 34.64
CA TYR A 522 9.67 -2.05 35.15
C TYR A 522 10.57 -2.51 36.31
N ASN A 523 11.89 -2.43 36.16
CA ASN A 523 12.85 -2.84 37.17
C ASN A 523 12.77 -1.98 38.44
N SER A 524 12.68 -0.66 38.30
CA SER A 524 12.52 0.25 39.45
C SER A 524 11.17 0.08 40.18
N SER A 525 10.16 -0.44 39.48
CA SER A 525 8.83 -0.71 40.04
C SER A 525 8.63 -2.16 40.51
N THR A 526 9.65 -3.01 40.42
CA THR A 526 9.56 -4.44 40.79
C THR A 526 10.46 -4.71 41.99
N SER A 527 9.86 -5.12 43.12
CA SER A 527 10.62 -5.43 44.33
C SER A 527 11.15 -6.85 44.25
N ARG A 528 12.46 -7.02 44.44
CA ARG A 528 13.17 -8.31 44.40
C ARG A 528 13.78 -8.65 45.75
N ASP A 529 13.95 -9.93 46.03
CA ASP A 529 14.73 -10.41 47.17
C ASP A 529 16.23 -10.47 46.84
N TRP A 530 17.03 -10.88 47.84
CA TRP A 530 18.48 -10.99 47.73
C TRP A 530 18.97 -12.04 46.71
N THR A 531 18.09 -12.96 46.28
CA THR A 531 18.37 -13.96 45.23
C THR A 531 17.97 -13.48 43.83
N GLY A 532 17.37 -12.29 43.72
CA GLY A 532 16.87 -11.71 42.47
C GLY A 532 15.42 -12.11 42.12
N ARG A 533 14.75 -12.93 42.95
CA ARG A 533 13.36 -13.34 42.74
C ARG A 533 12.40 -12.21 43.06
N VAL A 534 11.34 -12.08 42.26
CA VAL A 534 10.33 -11.03 42.43
C VAL A 534 9.44 -11.31 43.65
N LYS A 535 9.31 -10.32 44.52
CA LYS A 535 8.37 -10.32 45.66
C LYS A 535 7.04 -9.66 45.33
N SER A 536 7.05 -8.60 44.52
CA SER A 536 5.83 -7.90 44.08
C SER A 536 6.07 -7.07 42.82
N PHE A 537 5.06 -7.04 41.95
CA PHE A 537 5.00 -6.20 40.76
C PHE A 537 4.19 -4.94 41.06
N LYS A 538 4.77 -3.74 40.88
CA LYS A 538 4.06 -2.46 41.10
C LYS A 538 4.02 -1.56 39.86
N GLY A 539 4.79 -1.89 38.83
CA GLY A 539 4.75 -1.18 37.56
C GLY A 539 3.39 -1.39 36.90
N THR A 540 2.78 -0.33 36.39
CA THR A 540 1.49 -0.41 35.69
C THR A 540 1.56 0.24 34.31
N GLY A 541 0.68 -0.19 33.41
CA GLY A 541 0.55 0.44 32.10
C GLY A 541 -0.76 0.11 31.40
N SER A 542 -1.01 0.79 30.28
CA SER A 542 -2.15 0.55 29.40
C SER A 542 -1.73 0.75 27.94
N ILE A 543 -2.34 -0.02 27.03
CA ILE A 543 -2.00 -0.01 25.61
C ILE A 543 -3.07 0.77 24.85
N GLY A 544 -2.64 1.70 24.01
CA GLY A 544 -3.50 2.51 23.15
C GLY A 544 -4.17 1.72 22.02
N ASN A 545 -5.01 2.42 21.26
CA ASN A 545 -5.69 1.81 20.11
C ASN A 545 -4.81 1.91 18.86
N GLY A 546 -4.40 0.76 18.32
CA GLY A 546 -3.58 0.65 17.12
C GLY A 546 -4.36 0.37 15.82
N LEU A 547 -5.68 0.16 15.89
CA LEU A 547 -6.49 -0.24 14.72
C LEU A 547 -6.73 0.89 13.71
N MET A 548 -6.49 2.15 14.10
CA MET A 548 -6.77 3.31 13.25
C MET A 548 -5.51 3.78 12.52
N PRO A 549 -5.51 3.83 11.18
CA PRO A 549 -4.42 4.40 10.43
C PRO A 549 -4.39 5.93 10.55
N ILE A 550 -3.19 6.49 10.48
CA ILE A 550 -2.94 7.92 10.34
C ILE A 550 -2.37 8.15 8.94
N LEU A 551 -2.92 9.14 8.22
CA LEU A 551 -2.46 9.51 6.87
C LEU A 551 -1.53 10.72 6.94
N TYR A 552 -0.34 10.61 6.34
CA TYR A 552 0.70 11.62 6.35
C TYR A 552 0.97 12.22 4.96
N LYS A 553 1.03 13.55 4.86
CA LYS A 553 1.35 14.23 3.60
C LYS A 553 2.81 14.05 3.13
N SER A 554 3.67 13.48 3.98
CA SER A 554 5.09 13.26 3.70
C SER A 554 5.39 12.03 2.84
N ALA A 555 4.37 11.43 2.23
CA ALA A 555 4.48 10.27 1.35
C ALA A 555 4.22 10.66 -0.11
N PRO A 556 4.74 9.89 -1.08
CA PRO A 556 5.51 8.66 -0.88
C PRO A 556 6.95 8.91 -0.43
N GLN A 557 7.52 7.91 0.24
CA GLN A 557 8.94 7.85 0.58
C GLN A 557 9.51 6.56 0.00
N VAL A 558 10.76 6.56 -0.45
CA VAL A 558 11.39 5.31 -0.91
C VAL A 558 11.70 4.44 0.30
N ALA A 559 11.19 3.21 0.30
CA ALA A 559 11.31 2.28 1.42
C ALA A 559 12.78 1.86 1.63
N LEU A 560 13.18 1.68 2.89
CA LEU A 560 14.56 1.34 3.27
C LEU A 560 15.10 0.14 2.48
N PHE A 561 14.32 -0.94 2.43
CA PHE A 561 14.69 -2.19 1.74
C PHE A 561 14.72 -2.09 0.22
N SER A 562 14.10 -1.07 -0.39
CA SER A 562 14.02 -1.00 -1.86
C SER A 562 15.43 -0.96 -2.44
N ALA A 563 15.75 -1.87 -3.37
CA ALA A 563 17.04 -1.90 -4.03
C ALA A 563 17.34 -0.59 -4.79
N ARG A 564 18.63 -0.21 -4.83
CA ARG A 564 19.10 1.07 -5.38
C ARG A 564 20.02 0.86 -6.57
N GLY A 565 19.96 1.79 -7.51
CA GLY A 565 20.97 1.96 -8.54
C GLY A 565 22.34 2.42 -7.97
N PRO A 566 23.32 2.71 -8.83
CA PRO A 566 23.29 2.61 -10.29
C PRO A 566 23.06 1.18 -10.81
N ASN A 567 22.59 1.06 -12.04
CA ASN A 567 22.55 -0.23 -12.73
C ASN A 567 24.00 -0.71 -12.99
N ILE A 568 24.21 -2.03 -12.94
CA ILE A 568 25.51 -2.64 -13.21
C ILE A 568 25.46 -3.41 -14.51
N LYS A 569 26.54 -3.38 -15.30
CA LYS A 569 26.62 -4.09 -16.59
C LYS A 569 27.19 -5.49 -16.51
N ASP A 570 27.89 -5.84 -15.42
CA ASP A 570 28.60 -7.11 -15.24
C ASP A 570 28.80 -7.46 -13.76
N PHE A 571 29.33 -8.67 -13.49
CA PHE A 571 29.62 -9.16 -12.14
C PHE A 571 30.76 -8.42 -11.42
N SER A 572 31.52 -7.57 -12.14
CA SER A 572 32.54 -6.69 -11.56
C SER A 572 31.95 -5.36 -11.05
N PHE A 573 30.61 -5.25 -11.03
CA PHE A 573 29.87 -4.09 -10.52
C PHE A 573 30.20 -2.78 -11.26
N GLN A 574 30.62 -2.85 -12.54
CA GLN A 574 30.80 -1.65 -13.34
C GLN A 574 29.45 -1.01 -13.70
N ASP A 575 29.40 0.32 -13.72
CA ASP A 575 28.17 1.07 -13.97
C ASP A 575 27.72 0.92 -15.44
N ALA A 576 26.41 0.83 -15.64
CA ALA A 576 25.77 0.83 -16.95
C ALA A 576 25.22 2.22 -17.31
N ASP A 577 25.20 2.57 -18.60
CA ASP A 577 24.56 3.79 -19.12
C ASP A 577 23.04 3.68 -19.24
N LEU A 578 22.41 3.05 -18.23
CA LEU A 578 20.98 2.78 -18.19
C LEU A 578 20.46 2.99 -16.76
N LEU A 579 19.47 3.88 -16.59
CA LEU A 579 18.89 4.16 -15.29
C LEU A 579 18.10 2.95 -14.77
N LYS A 580 18.37 2.54 -13.54
CA LYS A 580 17.52 1.65 -12.75
C LYS A 580 17.49 2.10 -11.29
N PRO A 581 16.39 1.86 -10.55
CA PRO A 581 15.09 1.33 -11.03
C PRO A 581 14.42 2.29 -12.02
N ASP A 582 13.38 1.86 -12.75
CA ASP A 582 12.70 2.72 -13.74
C ASP A 582 11.66 3.63 -13.07
N ILE A 583 10.90 3.11 -12.11
CA ILE A 583 9.76 3.81 -11.49
C ILE A 583 9.54 3.40 -10.03
N LEU A 584 8.91 4.26 -9.25
CA LEU A 584 8.52 4.02 -7.87
C LEU A 584 7.00 3.80 -7.73
N ALA A 585 6.58 2.77 -7.00
CA ALA A 585 5.17 2.48 -6.73
C ALA A 585 4.96 1.98 -5.29
N PRO A 586 3.74 2.04 -4.73
CA PRO A 586 3.48 1.57 -3.36
C PRO A 586 3.88 0.10 -3.19
N GLY A 587 4.73 -0.17 -2.20
CA GLY A 587 5.26 -1.51 -1.95
C GLY A 587 5.54 -1.81 -0.49
N SER A 588 5.10 -0.97 0.44
CA SER A 588 5.29 -1.19 1.88
C SER A 588 3.95 -1.13 2.62
N LEU A 589 3.72 -2.13 3.47
CA LEU A 589 2.52 -2.30 4.29
C LEU A 589 1.22 -2.36 3.47
N ILE A 590 1.25 -3.18 2.41
CA ILE A 590 0.15 -3.35 1.46
C ILE A 590 -0.76 -4.48 1.91
N TRP A 591 -2.04 -4.16 2.12
CA TRP A 591 -3.10 -5.14 2.35
C TRP A 591 -3.53 -5.76 1.03
N ALA A 592 -3.47 -7.09 0.91
CA ALA A 592 -4.05 -7.82 -0.21
C ALA A 592 -4.45 -9.24 0.21
N ALA A 593 -4.99 -10.01 -0.73
CA ALA A 593 -5.38 -11.39 -0.50
C ALA A 593 -4.18 -12.22 -0.02
N TRP A 594 -4.44 -13.20 0.83
CA TRP A 594 -3.45 -14.17 1.28
C TRP A 594 -4.06 -15.57 1.17
N SER A 595 -3.21 -16.55 0.89
CA SER A 595 -3.62 -17.95 0.97
C SER A 595 -3.69 -18.35 2.44
N PRO A 596 -4.78 -18.95 2.94
CA PRO A 596 -4.80 -19.53 4.28
C PRO A 596 -3.75 -20.64 4.48
N ASN A 597 -3.32 -21.27 3.37
CA ASN A 597 -2.24 -22.25 3.35
C ASN A 597 -0.86 -21.58 3.26
N GLY A 598 -0.81 -20.26 3.05
CA GLY A 598 0.39 -19.47 2.91
C GLY A 598 1.17 -19.41 4.21
N THR A 599 2.44 -19.80 4.15
CA THR A 599 3.33 -19.92 5.30
C THR A 599 4.60 -19.09 5.19
N ASP A 600 4.74 -18.27 4.13
CA ASP A 600 5.87 -17.36 3.95
C ASP A 600 5.94 -16.29 5.04
N GLU A 601 4.78 -15.81 5.51
CA GLU A 601 4.68 -14.88 6.63
C GLU A 601 4.01 -15.55 7.85
N PRO A 602 4.79 -15.93 8.88
CA PRO A 602 4.30 -16.62 10.08
C PRO A 602 3.13 -15.89 10.78
N ASN A 603 3.08 -14.57 10.68
CA ASN A 603 2.03 -13.77 11.30
C ASN A 603 0.66 -13.87 10.60
N TYR A 604 0.58 -14.40 9.37
CA TYR A 604 -0.67 -14.54 8.60
C TYR A 604 -1.05 -15.99 8.26
N VAL A 605 -0.37 -16.98 8.86
CA VAL A 605 -0.74 -18.39 8.69
C VAL A 605 -2.20 -18.62 9.12
N GLY A 606 -3.01 -19.15 8.21
CA GLY A 606 -4.45 -19.37 8.40
C GLY A 606 -5.34 -18.17 8.11
N GLU A 607 -4.77 -17.01 7.75
CA GLU A 607 -5.51 -15.79 7.44
C GLU A 607 -5.81 -15.67 5.92
N GLY A 608 -6.91 -15.01 5.57
CA GLY A 608 -7.27 -14.74 4.17
C GLY A 608 -6.67 -13.45 3.61
N PHE A 609 -6.06 -12.61 4.44
CA PHE A 609 -5.43 -11.35 4.04
C PHE A 609 -4.11 -11.19 4.79
N ALA A 610 -3.17 -10.50 4.15
CA ALA A 610 -1.88 -10.17 4.74
C ALA A 610 -1.48 -8.73 4.40
N MET A 611 -0.76 -8.11 5.32
CA MET A 611 -0.08 -6.83 5.08
C MET A 611 1.39 -7.12 4.82
N MET A 612 1.82 -6.99 3.56
CA MET A 612 3.18 -7.33 3.13
C MET A 612 3.93 -6.08 2.66
N SER A 613 5.26 -6.14 2.73
CA SER A 613 6.14 -5.13 2.12
C SER A 613 7.21 -5.80 1.27
N GLY A 614 7.46 -5.24 0.10
CA GLY A 614 8.48 -5.67 -0.84
C GLY A 614 8.32 -4.92 -2.17
N THR A 615 9.39 -4.89 -2.97
CA THR A 615 9.27 -4.52 -4.39
C THR A 615 8.35 -5.47 -5.15
N SER A 616 8.17 -6.70 -4.64
CA SER A 616 7.14 -7.65 -5.04
C SER A 616 5.71 -7.13 -4.93
N MET A 617 5.42 -6.20 -4.03
CA MET A 617 4.11 -5.55 -3.93
C MET A 617 4.04 -4.32 -4.84
N ALA A 618 5.17 -3.69 -5.17
CA ALA A 618 5.22 -2.54 -6.06
C ALA A 618 5.04 -2.91 -7.54
N ALA A 619 5.68 -4.00 -8.00
CA ALA A 619 5.55 -4.50 -9.37
C ALA A 619 4.09 -4.73 -9.83
N PRO A 620 3.22 -5.43 -9.07
CA PRO A 620 1.83 -5.63 -9.47
C PRO A 620 1.00 -4.34 -9.49
N HIS A 621 1.37 -3.29 -8.74
CA HIS A 621 0.73 -1.98 -8.93
C HIS A 621 0.97 -1.47 -10.36
N ILE A 622 2.22 -1.53 -10.84
CA ILE A 622 2.57 -1.12 -12.20
C ILE A 622 1.93 -2.05 -13.24
N ALA A 623 1.89 -3.36 -13.02
CA ALA A 623 1.20 -4.29 -13.92
C ALA A 623 -0.28 -3.95 -14.08
N GLY A 624 -0.98 -3.68 -12.97
CA GLY A 624 -2.39 -3.29 -13.01
C GLY A 624 -2.62 -1.92 -13.66
N ILE A 625 -1.76 -0.93 -13.42
CA ILE A 625 -1.85 0.38 -14.09
C ILE A 625 -1.56 0.24 -15.59
N ALA A 626 -0.58 -0.57 -15.97
CA ALA A 626 -0.28 -0.87 -17.37
C ALA A 626 -1.49 -1.52 -18.08
N ALA A 627 -2.29 -2.32 -17.37
CA ALA A 627 -3.52 -2.87 -17.92
C ALA A 627 -4.55 -1.78 -18.26
N LEU A 628 -4.67 -0.75 -17.42
CA LEU A 628 -5.54 0.40 -17.70
C LEU A 628 -5.03 1.20 -18.91
N ILE A 629 -3.71 1.38 -19.03
CA ILE A 629 -3.09 2.05 -20.19
C ILE A 629 -3.32 1.22 -21.46
N LYS A 630 -3.10 -0.10 -21.41
CA LYS A 630 -3.32 -1.01 -22.54
C LYS A 630 -4.79 -1.07 -22.97
N GLN A 631 -5.71 -1.03 -22.02
CA GLN A 631 -7.14 -0.94 -22.30
C GLN A 631 -7.48 0.33 -23.10
N LYS A 632 -6.93 1.48 -22.68
CA LYS A 632 -7.13 2.76 -23.38
C LYS A 632 -6.38 2.81 -24.72
N HIS A 633 -5.20 2.21 -24.80
CA HIS A 633 -4.31 2.21 -25.96
C HIS A 633 -3.93 0.79 -26.41
N PRO A 634 -4.85 0.03 -27.05
CA PRO A 634 -4.65 -1.40 -27.33
C PRO A 634 -3.46 -1.70 -28.25
N HIS A 635 -3.07 -0.74 -29.10
CA HIS A 635 -2.00 -0.90 -30.08
C HIS A 635 -0.64 -0.39 -29.60
N TRP A 636 -0.55 0.18 -28.40
CA TRP A 636 0.74 0.62 -27.87
C TRP A 636 1.67 -0.56 -27.62
N SER A 637 2.93 -0.35 -27.97
CA SER A 637 4.04 -1.25 -27.66
C SER A 637 4.29 -1.30 -26.14
N PRO A 638 4.98 -2.33 -25.64
CA PRO A 638 5.48 -2.33 -24.26
C PRO A 638 6.32 -1.09 -23.91
N ALA A 639 7.15 -0.61 -24.85
CA ALA A 639 7.99 0.57 -24.66
C ALA A 639 7.16 1.86 -24.58
N ALA A 640 6.08 2.00 -25.36
CA ALA A 640 5.15 3.12 -25.29
C ALA A 640 4.43 3.18 -23.92
N ILE A 641 3.95 2.03 -23.42
CA ILE A 641 3.32 1.91 -22.10
C ILE A 641 4.33 2.27 -21.00
N LYS A 642 5.54 1.69 -21.06
CA LYS A 642 6.65 2.03 -20.16
C LYS A 642 6.92 3.52 -20.20
N SER A 643 7.03 4.12 -21.39
CA SER A 643 7.29 5.54 -21.55
C SER A 643 6.22 6.39 -20.87
N ALA A 644 4.94 6.10 -21.11
CA ALA A 644 3.83 6.86 -20.53
C ALA A 644 3.87 6.84 -18.99
N LEU A 645 4.21 5.69 -18.38
CA LEU A 645 4.40 5.55 -16.94
C LEU A 645 5.56 6.41 -16.43
N LEU A 646 6.70 6.38 -17.13
CA LEU A 646 7.92 7.06 -16.68
C LEU A 646 7.81 8.57 -16.83
N THR A 647 7.39 9.07 -17.99
CA THR A 647 7.41 10.49 -18.34
C THR A 647 6.45 11.34 -17.51
N THR A 648 5.40 10.71 -16.96
CA THR A 648 4.31 11.36 -16.22
C THR A 648 4.43 11.19 -14.70
N SER A 649 5.46 10.49 -14.24
CA SER A 649 5.70 10.23 -12.82
C SER A 649 5.98 11.51 -12.00
N SER A 650 5.60 11.49 -10.73
CA SER A 650 5.80 12.58 -9.78
C SER A 650 7.10 12.43 -9.01
N LYS A 651 7.87 13.51 -8.90
CA LYS A 651 9.07 13.60 -8.07
C LYS A 651 8.80 14.29 -6.73
N LEU A 652 7.53 14.48 -6.40
CA LEU A 652 7.06 15.19 -5.23
C LEU A 652 6.21 14.29 -4.33
N ASP A 653 6.31 14.51 -3.01
CA ASP A 653 5.38 14.01 -2.02
C ASP A 653 4.03 14.75 -2.08
N ARG A 654 3.04 14.29 -1.30
CA ARG A 654 1.70 14.93 -1.22
C ARG A 654 1.72 16.32 -0.59
N ALA A 655 2.84 16.73 0.02
CA ALA A 655 3.06 18.09 0.50
C ALA A 655 3.77 18.98 -0.54
N GLY A 656 4.02 18.48 -1.76
CA GLY A 656 4.69 19.21 -2.84
C GLY A 656 6.20 19.32 -2.67
N ARG A 657 6.81 18.52 -1.77
CA ARG A 657 8.25 18.52 -1.50
C ARG A 657 8.96 17.41 -2.27
N PRO A 658 10.26 17.54 -2.59
CA PRO A 658 11.01 16.46 -3.23
C PRO A 658 10.94 15.15 -2.44
N LEU A 659 10.82 14.03 -3.16
CA LEU A 659 10.80 12.68 -2.56
C LEU A 659 12.00 12.46 -1.64
N GLN A 660 11.76 11.74 -0.56
CA GLN A 660 12.79 11.32 0.41
C GLN A 660 12.97 9.80 0.35
N ALA A 661 14.18 9.33 0.65
CA ALA A 661 14.53 7.93 0.78
C ALA A 661 14.89 7.64 2.24
N GLN A 662 14.47 6.47 2.73
CA GLN A 662 14.94 5.96 4.02
C GLN A 662 16.35 5.36 3.87
N GLN A 663 17.23 5.68 4.82
CA GLN A 663 18.60 5.15 4.94
C GLN A 663 18.94 4.87 6.40
N TYR A 664 20.03 4.14 6.64
CA TYR A 664 20.63 4.02 7.98
C TYR A 664 21.48 5.26 8.32
N SER A 665 21.44 5.70 9.56
CA SER A 665 22.41 6.61 10.16
C SER A 665 23.67 5.85 10.58
N ASP A 666 24.69 6.58 11.02
CA ASP A 666 25.93 6.00 11.57
C ASP A 666 25.67 5.21 12.86
N THR A 667 24.52 5.43 13.50
CA THR A 667 24.04 4.71 14.69
C THR A 667 23.02 3.61 14.33
N GLU A 668 22.94 3.20 13.06
CA GLU A 668 22.01 2.21 12.50
C GLU A 668 20.51 2.55 12.68
N ALA A 669 20.19 3.79 13.05
CA ALA A 669 18.81 4.26 13.12
C ALA A 669 18.33 4.70 11.72
N MET A 670 17.03 4.54 11.45
CA MET A 670 16.49 5.00 10.18
C MET A 670 16.44 6.53 10.12
N LYS A 671 17.00 7.12 9.06
CA LYS A 671 16.93 8.55 8.73
C LYS A 671 16.34 8.77 7.34
N LEU A 672 15.78 9.95 7.10
CA LEU A 672 15.32 10.38 5.77
C LEU A 672 16.39 11.25 5.10
N VAL A 673 16.66 10.97 3.82
CA VAL A 673 17.56 11.77 2.97
C VAL A 673 16.86 12.13 1.67
N PRO A 674 17.27 13.21 0.96
CA PRO A 674 16.75 13.50 -0.37
C PRO A 674 16.94 12.31 -1.31
N ALA A 675 15.86 11.86 -1.96
CA ALA A 675 15.94 10.75 -2.88
C ALA A 675 16.52 11.19 -4.24
N THR A 676 17.23 10.29 -4.88
CA THR A 676 17.87 10.44 -6.19
C THR A 676 17.15 9.59 -7.26
N PRO A 677 17.41 9.82 -8.55
CA PRO A 677 16.96 8.91 -9.60
C PRO A 677 17.39 7.45 -9.41
N PHE A 678 18.49 7.15 -8.70
CA PHE A 678 18.86 5.77 -8.37
C PHE A 678 18.00 5.14 -7.26
N ASP A 679 17.16 5.94 -6.60
CA ASP A 679 16.19 5.49 -5.60
C ASP A 679 14.80 5.26 -6.20
N TYR A 680 14.34 6.17 -7.09
CA TYR A 680 12.96 6.20 -7.59
C TYR A 680 12.82 6.13 -9.12
N GLY A 681 13.93 6.10 -9.86
CA GLY A 681 13.93 6.17 -11.32
C GLY A 681 13.39 7.49 -11.86
N SER A 682 12.28 7.43 -12.60
CA SER A 682 11.59 8.61 -13.11
C SER A 682 10.76 9.33 -12.04
N GLY A 683 10.30 8.62 -11.01
CA GLY A 683 9.49 9.16 -9.92
C GLY A 683 8.40 8.18 -9.48
N HIS A 684 7.52 8.65 -8.60
CA HIS A 684 6.33 7.91 -8.18
C HIS A 684 5.27 7.89 -9.28
N VAL A 685 4.70 6.71 -9.56
CA VAL A 685 3.69 6.53 -10.59
C VAL A 685 2.50 7.47 -10.43
N ASN A 686 2.01 8.01 -11.55
CA ASN A 686 0.81 8.83 -11.64
C ASN A 686 -0.12 8.24 -12.71
N PRO A 687 -1.04 7.34 -12.32
CA PRO A 687 -1.89 6.62 -13.27
C PRO A 687 -2.73 7.53 -14.17
N ARG A 688 -3.25 8.64 -13.62
CA ARG A 688 -4.09 9.58 -14.37
C ARG A 688 -3.34 10.23 -15.51
N SER A 689 -2.15 10.76 -15.23
CA SER A 689 -1.34 11.40 -16.26
C SER A 689 -0.78 10.38 -17.26
N ALA A 690 -0.51 9.14 -16.84
CA ALA A 690 0.00 8.08 -17.72
C ALA A 690 -1.01 7.62 -18.79
N LEU A 691 -2.31 7.87 -18.61
CA LEU A 691 -3.32 7.59 -19.64
C LEU A 691 -3.19 8.52 -20.85
N ASP A 692 -2.65 9.72 -20.68
CA ASP A 692 -2.55 10.77 -21.71
C ASP A 692 -1.20 11.52 -21.58
N PRO A 693 -0.06 10.88 -21.92
CA PRO A 693 1.27 11.41 -21.65
C PRO A 693 1.69 12.55 -22.60
N GLY A 694 0.93 12.82 -23.67
CA GLY A 694 1.29 13.74 -24.74
C GLY A 694 2.37 13.17 -25.67
N LEU A 695 3.55 12.90 -25.12
CA LEU A 695 4.70 12.36 -25.84
C LEU A 695 5.15 11.02 -25.26
N ILE A 696 5.66 10.15 -26.12
CA ILE A 696 6.29 8.88 -25.73
C ILE A 696 7.66 8.68 -26.38
N PHE A 697 8.55 7.96 -25.70
CA PHE A 697 9.77 7.36 -26.23
C PHE A 697 9.47 5.91 -26.57
N ASP A 698 9.21 5.63 -27.85
CA ASP A 698 8.97 4.27 -28.30
C ASP A 698 10.30 3.59 -28.67
N ALA A 699 10.35 2.27 -28.53
CA ALA A 699 11.50 1.44 -28.85
C ALA A 699 11.04 0.05 -29.30
N GLY A 700 11.66 -0.47 -30.36
CA GLY A 700 11.38 -1.79 -30.92
C GLY A 700 12.47 -2.81 -30.61
N TYR A 701 12.28 -4.04 -31.12
CA TYR A 701 13.24 -5.13 -30.98
C TYR A 701 14.64 -4.78 -31.52
N GLU A 702 14.70 -4.11 -32.67
CA GLU A 702 15.96 -3.65 -33.27
C GLU A 702 16.71 -2.64 -32.39
N ASP A 703 15.99 -1.80 -31.63
CA ASP A 703 16.62 -0.87 -30.67
C ASP A 703 17.25 -1.63 -29.50
N TYR A 704 16.60 -2.70 -29.01
CA TYR A 704 17.17 -3.54 -27.95
C TYR A 704 18.40 -4.31 -28.42
N ILE A 705 18.37 -4.88 -29.62
CA ILE A 705 19.54 -5.53 -30.22
C ILE A 705 20.65 -4.49 -30.46
N GLY A 706 20.31 -3.31 -30.99
CA GLY A 706 21.24 -2.21 -31.16
C GLY A 706 21.90 -1.78 -29.85
N PHE A 707 21.16 -1.77 -28.74
CA PHE A 707 21.71 -1.48 -27.42
C PHE A 707 22.73 -2.53 -26.98
N LEU A 708 22.40 -3.83 -27.12
CA LEU A 708 23.32 -4.92 -26.81
C LEU A 708 24.58 -4.84 -27.67
N CYS A 709 24.42 -4.65 -28.98
CA CYS A 709 25.52 -4.54 -29.95
C CYS A 709 26.41 -3.31 -29.74
N THR A 710 25.90 -2.27 -29.06
CA THR A 710 26.65 -1.04 -28.77
C THR A 710 27.29 -1.07 -27.38
N THR A 711 26.87 -1.99 -26.50
CA THR A 711 27.37 -2.07 -25.14
C THR A 711 28.80 -2.62 -25.10
N PRO A 712 29.76 -1.87 -24.50
CA PRO A 712 31.12 -2.37 -24.32
C PRO A 712 31.17 -3.63 -23.46
N GLY A 713 31.87 -4.66 -23.94
CA GLY A 713 32.13 -5.90 -23.19
C GLY A 713 31.19 -7.07 -23.52
N ILE A 714 30.14 -6.86 -24.33
CA ILE A 714 29.27 -7.94 -24.80
C ILE A 714 29.85 -8.59 -26.06
N ASP A 715 29.88 -9.92 -26.08
CA ASP A 715 30.29 -10.69 -27.26
C ASP A 715 29.14 -10.74 -28.28
N VAL A 716 29.42 -10.29 -29.51
CA VAL A 716 28.45 -10.30 -30.61
C VAL A 716 28.00 -11.71 -30.99
N HIS A 717 28.83 -12.73 -30.76
CA HIS A 717 28.46 -14.13 -30.95
C HIS A 717 27.47 -14.60 -29.88
N GLU A 718 27.60 -14.12 -28.64
CA GLU A 718 26.66 -14.43 -27.55
C GLU A 718 25.28 -13.82 -27.83
N ILE A 719 25.23 -12.59 -28.33
CA ILE A 719 23.98 -11.96 -28.79
C ILE A 719 23.33 -12.85 -29.86
N ARG A 720 24.10 -13.27 -30.87
CA ARG A 720 23.57 -14.14 -31.94
C ARG A 720 23.11 -15.49 -31.40
N ASN A 721 23.80 -16.08 -30.43
CA ASN A 721 23.41 -17.36 -29.85
C ASN A 721 22.07 -17.29 -29.11
N TYR A 722 21.82 -16.21 -28.35
CA TYR A 722 20.55 -16.05 -27.62
C TYR A 722 19.40 -15.54 -28.48
N THR A 723 19.68 -14.67 -29.45
CA THR A 723 18.63 -13.93 -30.19
C THR A 723 18.43 -14.41 -31.62
N ASN A 724 19.38 -15.18 -32.16
CA ASN A 724 19.51 -15.50 -33.58
C ASN A 724 19.61 -14.27 -34.51
N THR A 725 19.88 -13.09 -33.94
CA THR A 725 20.00 -11.82 -34.68
C THR A 725 21.47 -11.35 -34.67
N PRO A 726 22.07 -11.06 -35.84
CA PRO A 726 23.42 -10.50 -35.91
C PRO A 726 23.41 -8.99 -35.57
N CYS A 727 24.57 -8.47 -35.15
CA CYS A 727 24.76 -7.06 -34.89
C CYS A 727 24.93 -6.22 -36.17
N ASN A 728 23.83 -6.02 -36.89
CA ASN A 728 23.80 -5.21 -38.12
C ASN A 728 23.54 -3.72 -37.86
N TYR A 729 23.02 -3.38 -36.69
CA TYR A 729 22.71 -2.02 -36.27
C TYR A 729 23.40 -1.70 -34.94
N THR A 730 24.03 -0.53 -34.86
CA THR A 730 24.56 0.03 -33.61
C THR A 730 24.06 1.47 -33.44
N MET A 731 23.90 1.88 -32.20
CA MET A 731 23.43 3.23 -31.83
C MET A 731 24.59 4.16 -31.43
N GLY A 732 25.84 3.75 -31.70
CA GLY A 732 27.07 4.50 -31.43
C GLY A 732 27.50 4.52 -29.96
N HIS A 733 26.56 4.75 -29.03
CA HIS A 733 26.80 4.66 -27.58
C HIS A 733 25.54 4.14 -26.84
N PRO A 734 25.65 3.32 -25.77
CA PRO A 734 24.47 2.75 -25.10
C PRO A 734 23.52 3.80 -24.51
N SER A 735 24.06 4.95 -24.09
CA SER A 735 23.25 6.10 -23.63
C SER A 735 22.30 6.66 -24.70
N ASN A 736 22.48 6.32 -25.99
CA ASN A 736 21.54 6.68 -27.08
C ASN A 736 20.28 5.82 -27.13
N PHE A 737 20.18 4.76 -26.31
CA PHE A 737 18.96 3.95 -26.22
C PHE A 737 17.73 4.82 -25.93
N ASN A 738 16.66 4.64 -26.71
CA ASN A 738 15.51 5.54 -26.71
C ASN A 738 14.57 5.31 -25.52
N THR A 739 15.08 5.54 -24.31
CA THR A 739 14.35 5.40 -23.05
C THR A 739 14.07 6.77 -22.40
N PRO A 740 13.02 6.91 -21.57
CA PRO A 740 12.64 8.17 -20.89
C PRO A 740 13.61 8.64 -19.78
N SER A 741 14.87 8.24 -19.86
CA SER A 741 15.94 8.63 -18.95
C SER A 741 17.25 8.78 -19.72
N ILE A 742 18.15 9.61 -19.21
CA ILE A 742 19.51 9.75 -19.72
C ILE A 742 20.47 9.41 -18.58
N THR A 743 21.25 8.35 -18.77
CA THR A 743 22.30 7.94 -17.84
C THR A 743 23.63 7.95 -18.57
N ILE A 744 24.61 8.65 -17.98
CA ILE A 744 25.99 8.67 -18.44
C ILE A 744 26.85 8.24 -17.25
N SER A 745 27.36 7.02 -17.30
CA SER A 745 28.22 6.42 -16.27
C SER A 745 29.58 7.12 -16.18
N HIS A 746 30.12 7.57 -17.31
CA HIS A 746 31.44 8.19 -17.40
C HIS A 746 31.43 9.41 -18.34
N LEU A 747 31.05 10.58 -17.82
CA LEU A 747 31.03 11.81 -18.61
C LEU A 747 32.40 12.51 -18.62
N VAL A 748 33.15 12.36 -19.71
CA VAL A 748 34.44 13.06 -19.91
C VAL A 748 34.24 14.27 -20.82
N LYS A 749 34.41 15.48 -20.28
CA LYS A 749 34.18 16.78 -20.95
C LYS A 749 32.75 16.96 -21.45
N THR A 750 32.39 16.36 -22.58
CA THR A 750 31.05 16.50 -23.19
C THR A 750 30.59 15.20 -23.85
N GLN A 751 29.31 14.90 -23.75
CA GLN A 751 28.67 13.79 -24.46
C GLN A 751 27.31 14.23 -25.01
N THR A 752 27.07 13.90 -26.28
CA THR A 752 25.79 14.14 -26.93
C THR A 752 25.00 12.84 -26.96
N VAL A 753 23.75 12.91 -26.55
CA VAL A 753 22.80 11.81 -26.54
C VAL A 753 21.71 12.10 -27.57
N THR A 754 21.23 11.09 -28.28
CA THR A 754 20.09 11.22 -29.21
C THR A 754 18.85 10.57 -28.63
N ARG A 755 17.70 11.24 -28.78
CA ARG A 755 16.38 10.71 -28.41
C ARG A 755 15.39 10.99 -29.53
N THR A 756 14.40 10.11 -29.66
CA THR A 756 13.26 10.28 -30.56
C THR A 756 11.99 10.26 -29.72
N VAL A 757 11.17 11.30 -29.85
CA VAL A 757 9.83 11.36 -29.25
C VAL A 757 8.77 11.26 -30.30
N THR A 758 7.66 10.61 -29.98
CA THR A 758 6.46 10.51 -30.82
C THR A 758 5.30 11.19 -30.10
N ASN A 759 4.56 12.05 -30.81
CA ASN A 759 3.35 12.66 -30.27
C ASN A 759 2.16 11.70 -30.37
N VAL A 760 1.49 11.46 -29.24
CA VAL A 760 0.30 10.60 -29.13
C VAL A 760 -0.96 11.38 -28.73
N ALA A 761 -0.85 12.71 -28.68
CA ALA A 761 -1.94 13.64 -28.45
C ALA A 761 -2.18 14.51 -29.71
N GLU A 762 -2.84 15.64 -29.52
CA GLU A 762 -3.13 16.62 -30.57
C GLU A 762 -1.87 17.38 -31.04
N GLU A 763 -1.97 18.14 -32.13
CA GLU A 763 -0.84 18.94 -32.62
C GLU A 763 -0.44 19.98 -31.56
N GLU A 764 0.81 19.93 -31.12
CA GLU A 764 1.30 20.79 -30.04
C GLU A 764 2.76 21.21 -30.28
N THR A 765 3.12 22.38 -29.77
CA THR A 765 4.51 22.86 -29.73
C THR A 765 5.09 22.64 -28.34
N TYR A 766 6.20 21.93 -28.29
CA TYR A 766 6.91 21.55 -27.09
C TYR A 766 8.21 22.34 -26.94
N VAL A 767 8.44 22.89 -25.75
CA VAL A 767 9.70 23.56 -25.38
C VAL A 767 10.52 22.65 -24.48
N ILE A 768 11.81 22.52 -24.79
CA ILE A 768 12.75 21.69 -24.02
C ILE A 768 13.53 22.59 -23.06
N THR A 769 13.40 22.31 -21.76
CA THR A 769 14.15 23.00 -20.70
C THR A 769 14.92 21.99 -19.86
N ALA A 770 16.03 22.40 -19.25
CA ALA A 770 16.83 21.55 -18.39
C ALA A 770 17.05 22.20 -17.02
N ARG A 771 16.88 21.43 -15.95
CA ARG A 771 17.23 21.79 -14.58
C ARG A 771 18.27 20.79 -14.07
N MET A 772 19.49 21.28 -13.86
CA MET A 772 20.66 20.45 -13.53
C MET A 772 21.32 20.93 -12.23
N GLN A 773 21.94 20.00 -11.51
CA GLN A 773 22.89 20.35 -10.45
C GLN A 773 24.15 21.03 -11.04
N PRO A 774 24.85 21.90 -10.27
CA PRO A 774 25.90 22.77 -10.79
C PRO A 774 27.06 22.06 -11.52
N ALA A 775 27.31 20.79 -11.21
CA ALA A 775 28.40 20.00 -11.80
C ALA A 775 28.22 19.70 -13.29
N VAL A 776 26.99 19.84 -13.84
CA VAL A 776 26.68 19.50 -15.25
C VAL A 776 25.82 20.55 -15.91
N ALA A 777 26.16 20.94 -17.13
CA ALA A 777 25.26 21.68 -18.02
C ALA A 777 24.67 20.75 -19.07
N ILE A 778 23.40 20.96 -19.42
CA ILE A 778 22.72 20.26 -20.52
C ILE A 778 22.06 21.28 -21.43
N GLU A 779 22.29 21.13 -22.72
CA GLU A 779 21.65 21.91 -23.78
C GLU A 779 20.99 20.96 -24.77
N ALA A 780 19.76 21.23 -25.20
CA ALA A 780 19.02 20.38 -26.14
C ALA A 780 18.84 21.09 -27.49
N ASN A 781 18.99 20.33 -28.58
CA ASN A 781 18.77 20.81 -29.94
C ASN A 781 17.77 19.90 -30.68
N PRO A 782 16.69 20.43 -31.30
CA PRO A 782 16.24 21.82 -31.22
C PRO A 782 15.73 22.18 -29.80
N PRO A 783 15.70 23.47 -29.41
CA PRO A 783 15.16 23.89 -28.11
C PRO A 783 13.62 23.82 -28.04
N ALA A 784 12.95 23.75 -29.20
CA ALA A 784 11.51 23.54 -29.29
C ALA A 784 11.15 22.74 -30.55
N MET A 785 9.99 22.08 -30.52
CA MET A 785 9.47 21.33 -31.65
C MET A 785 7.95 21.32 -31.70
N THR A 786 7.38 21.53 -32.89
CA THR A 786 5.96 21.27 -33.17
C THR A 786 5.81 19.88 -33.76
N LEU A 787 4.86 19.10 -33.24
CA LEU A 787 4.58 17.73 -33.68
C LEU A 787 3.09 17.51 -33.89
N ARG A 788 2.74 16.97 -35.06
CA ARG A 788 1.39 16.45 -35.35
C ARG A 788 1.13 15.14 -34.59
N PRO A 789 -0.14 14.77 -34.38
CA PRO A 789 -0.49 13.44 -33.88
C PRO A 789 0.21 12.35 -34.70
N GLY A 790 0.87 11.41 -34.03
CA GLY A 790 1.62 10.30 -34.63
C GLY A 790 2.99 10.67 -35.21
N ALA A 791 3.37 11.95 -35.27
CA ALA A 791 4.66 12.37 -35.79
C ALA A 791 5.79 12.15 -34.78
N SER A 792 6.94 11.67 -35.26
CA SER A 792 8.15 11.51 -34.45
C SER A 792 9.20 12.57 -34.80
N ARG A 793 9.99 12.99 -33.81
CA ARG A 793 11.13 13.89 -34.03
C ARG A 793 12.29 13.58 -33.10
N LYS A 794 13.49 13.73 -33.65
CA LYS A 794 14.74 13.60 -32.91
C LYS A 794 15.11 14.91 -32.21
N PHE A 795 15.67 14.79 -31.02
CA PHE A 795 16.39 15.87 -30.34
C PHE A 795 17.67 15.32 -29.70
N THR A 796 18.64 16.20 -29.51
CA THR A 796 19.99 15.82 -29.05
C THR A 796 20.42 16.64 -27.83
N PRO A 797 20.24 16.12 -26.61
CA PRO A 797 20.83 16.69 -25.41
C PRO A 797 22.34 16.53 -25.40
N ARG A 798 23.06 17.63 -25.21
CA ARG A 798 24.52 17.67 -25.01
C ARG A 798 24.82 17.97 -23.54
N ALA A 799 25.36 16.98 -22.83
CA ALA A 799 25.81 17.12 -21.45
C ALA A 799 27.28 17.53 -21.41
N SER A 800 27.63 18.49 -20.55
CA SER A 800 28.98 19.01 -20.36
C SER A 800 29.35 19.03 -18.88
N SER A 801 30.47 18.41 -18.52
CA SER A 801 31.03 18.38 -17.16
C SER A 801 31.63 19.74 -16.80
N LYS A 802 31.33 20.22 -15.60
CA LYS A 802 31.98 21.39 -14.98
C LYS A 802 32.86 21.01 -13.79
N ASP A 803 32.59 19.87 -13.16
CA ASP A 803 33.33 19.32 -12.01
C ASP A 803 33.22 17.78 -11.98
N SER A 804 33.95 17.17 -11.06
CA SER A 804 34.17 15.75 -10.78
C SER A 804 33.11 15.05 -9.93
N SER A 805 31.99 15.71 -9.60
CA SER A 805 30.95 15.19 -8.70
C SER A 805 29.74 14.59 -9.44
N SER A 806 29.20 13.47 -8.95
CA SER A 806 27.95 12.87 -9.48
C SER A 806 26.82 13.91 -9.50
N SER A 807 26.02 13.90 -10.56
CA SER A 807 25.01 14.93 -10.80
C SER A 807 23.70 14.35 -11.29
N TYR A 808 22.62 14.93 -10.80
CA TYR A 808 21.25 14.59 -11.17
C TYR A 808 20.52 15.82 -11.71
N GLY A 809 19.56 15.59 -12.58
CA GLY A 809 18.69 16.64 -13.06
C GLY A 809 17.51 16.15 -13.87
N ILE A 810 16.84 17.10 -14.50
CA ILE A 810 15.61 16.87 -15.25
C ILE A 810 15.70 17.65 -16.55
N LEU A 811 15.44 16.95 -17.65
CA LEU A 811 15.12 17.57 -18.93
C LEU A 811 13.60 17.51 -19.10
N ALA A 812 12.94 18.66 -19.08
CA ALA A 812 11.49 18.79 -19.20
C ALA A 812 11.13 19.19 -20.63
N ILE A 813 10.13 18.51 -21.19
CA ILE A 813 9.54 18.84 -22.49
C ILE A 813 8.10 19.25 -22.20
N GLU A 814 7.81 20.54 -22.28
CA GLU A 814 6.54 21.13 -21.88
C GLU A 814 5.80 21.67 -23.11
N GLY A 815 4.53 21.28 -23.27
CA GLY A 815 3.63 21.82 -24.27
C GLY A 815 3.14 23.22 -23.92
N ALA A 816 2.77 24.01 -24.93
CA ALA A 816 2.20 25.34 -24.75
C ALA A 816 0.80 25.30 -24.07
N GLY A 817 0.06 24.19 -24.21
CA GLY A 817 -1.11 23.91 -23.40
C GLY A 817 -0.67 23.38 -22.03
N LEU A 818 -1.24 23.91 -20.95
CA LEU A 818 -0.92 23.51 -19.55
C LEU A 818 -1.13 22.00 -19.25
N SER A 819 -1.60 21.20 -20.20
CA SER A 819 -1.93 19.77 -20.07
C SER A 819 -0.74 18.82 -20.27
N SER A 820 0.27 19.15 -21.08
CA SER A 820 1.29 18.18 -21.51
C SER A 820 2.67 18.49 -20.92
N LYS A 821 3.05 17.80 -19.84
CA LYS A 821 4.39 17.91 -19.23
C LYS A 821 5.09 16.57 -19.19
N LEU A 822 6.07 16.40 -20.08
CA LEU A 822 6.97 15.24 -20.09
C LEU A 822 8.24 15.57 -19.30
N ARG A 823 8.69 14.65 -18.45
CA ARG A 823 9.93 14.81 -17.68
C ARG A 823 10.86 13.61 -17.94
N VAL A 824 12.05 13.90 -18.44
CA VAL A 824 13.15 12.93 -18.60
C VAL A 824 14.08 13.07 -17.41
N SER A 825 14.29 11.99 -16.65
CA SER A 825 15.29 11.98 -15.58
C SER A 825 16.70 11.91 -16.17
N PHE A 826 17.60 12.75 -15.67
CA PHE A 826 19.01 12.73 -16.01
C PHE A 826 19.85 12.35 -14.79
N SER A 827 20.81 11.44 -14.99
CA SER A 827 21.82 11.07 -14.01
C SER A 827 23.18 10.94 -14.69
N SER A 828 24.21 11.58 -14.14
CA SER A 828 25.59 11.39 -14.57
C SER A 828 26.44 11.00 -13.36
N ILE A 829 27.26 9.97 -13.54
CA ILE A 829 28.30 9.60 -12.57
C ILE A 829 29.62 10.12 -13.11
N TYR A 830 30.46 10.63 -12.22
CA TYR A 830 31.80 11.11 -12.54
C TYR A 830 32.80 10.29 -11.75
N ALA A 831 33.81 9.76 -12.44
CA ALA A 831 34.98 9.20 -11.81
C ALA A 831 36.19 10.00 -12.28
N THR A 832 36.84 10.75 -11.38
CA THR A 832 38.18 11.30 -11.63
C THR A 832 39.12 10.98 -10.47
N LYS A 833 39.67 9.77 -10.49
CA LYS A 833 41.12 9.46 -10.43
C LYS A 833 41.34 7.96 -10.15
N ILE A 834 41.99 7.27 -11.10
CA ILE A 834 43.02 6.25 -10.80
C ILE A 834 44.24 7.07 -10.30
N PRO A 835 44.97 6.71 -9.21
CA PRO A 835 45.46 5.37 -8.91
C PRO A 835 45.30 4.92 -7.44
N PHE A 836 45.26 3.61 -7.18
CA PHE A 836 46.27 2.93 -6.36
C PHE A 836 46.01 1.41 -6.32
N SER A 837 47.04 0.68 -6.73
CA SER A 837 47.30 -0.74 -6.53
C SER A 837 47.54 -1.06 -5.06
N TRP A 838 46.89 -2.09 -4.52
CA TRP A 838 47.38 -3.15 -3.59
C TRP A 838 46.33 -4.27 -3.72
N GLY A 839 46.61 -5.50 -4.13
CA GLY A 839 47.68 -6.39 -3.67
C GLY A 839 47.09 -7.28 -2.58
N PHE A 840 46.49 -8.41 -2.99
CA PHE A 840 45.95 -9.56 -2.25
C PHE A 840 45.43 -9.38 -0.81
#